data_AF-A0A3A1U6T2-F1
#
_entry.id   AF-A0A3A1U6T2-F1
#
_cell.length_a   1.000
_cell.length_b   1.000
_cell.length_c   1.000
_cell.angle_alpha   90.00
_cell.angle_beta   90.00
_cell.angle_gamma   90.00
#
_symmetry.space_group_name_H-M   'P 1'
#
loop_
_entity.id
_entity.type
_entity.pdbx_description
1 polymer ?
#
loop_
_entity_poly.entity_id
_entity_poly.type
_entity_poly.pdbx_seq_one_letter_code
_entity_poly.pdbx_strand_id
1 'polypeptide(L)'
;MADGPAEAARPLVVVGAALGPGRWFADRLTDGARPTVLVDTPAAAGALRDRDDGTTLVAVLEEDGGFTRFGDGSRIAPGPARTVIVAVPVAAMPDVLRRLAPVAGPATEVVLVTSTMTATLDAARPLLPGRPLWGVHLLFDPNLTAVDGQSVYVAGDREAPAWLDAVVTGSGAVLRTGTAEEHDAAMASVQATTHRALVAFADAVTRSEVDLQALWTLRTPLFDSLFGLTARALDPRQQAQVVAAQTAAGRVAGERLADALHDLDGDDFERSLTRVRDRISGAMFEELQASAAAGIQAAQARRRDISRRRRDGRLVGLRRVGAGGPVRVGRIVDVTPTRVELAELLVGPPGRAALLDGPGLENAQRLGVGVTVRTRSFGLGHIELLPEAELAAVLDEQLAFLGRDVRFLVPESVAGSGVARVVAQFAGLRDVRLVDEVVRTGQRSVVVHVGIRADRDVEATIEAVRQEVAAAYRWPVGVARTVANDVFDVAYLGPAGTFSEAAALQCATSIGLQAGNLLARSAFPEVLASLRPGTIAVLPISSSASGLVRRAVDALLAHPGPVVASGVVDVAVRFDAYAAAPGSLESFRGAPVYSHPQGLAQCTRFIARWGLQPVETDSTAGALERALGSDVPALALGGADLATGDLRVLEREVDDLSGSITRFLVLGVPGEFAPQRDGSDPTLRSVRVGARAEDVLPLLATGGAAFAELLTDAAGRFLLISSASGAEEPPGTRLLGTLPWSPRTPVVRVTPS
;
A
#
# COMPACT_ATOMS: atom_id res chain seq x y z
N MET A 1 7.12 -34.93 -45.43
CA MET A 1 5.72 -35.28 -45.73
C MET A 1 4.88 -34.64 -44.66
N ALA A 2 3.86 -33.89 -45.04
CA ALA A 2 2.98 -33.19 -44.10
C ALA A 2 1.92 -34.18 -43.58
N ASP A 3 1.99 -34.53 -42.29
CA ASP A 3 0.99 -35.31 -41.57
C ASP A 3 -0.37 -34.57 -41.60
N GLY A 4 -1.44 -35.27 -41.98
CA GLY A 4 -2.78 -34.69 -42.18
C GLY A 4 -3.60 -34.49 -40.90
N PRO A 5 -4.74 -33.77 -40.97
CA PRO A 5 -5.57 -33.43 -39.80
C PRO A 5 -6.19 -34.62 -39.05
N ALA A 6 -6.23 -35.83 -39.64
CA ALA A 6 -6.68 -37.05 -38.97
C ALA A 6 -5.63 -37.63 -37.98
N GLU A 7 -4.37 -37.20 -38.08
CA GLU A 7 -3.26 -37.72 -37.25
C GLU A 7 -3.09 -36.99 -35.92
N ALA A 8 -3.69 -35.80 -35.80
CA ALA A 8 -3.72 -34.98 -34.59
C ALA A 8 -4.77 -35.44 -33.55
N ALA A 9 -5.68 -36.35 -33.92
CA ALA A 9 -6.82 -36.78 -33.10
C ALA A 9 -6.59 -38.08 -32.30
N ARG A 10 -5.40 -38.69 -32.38
CA ARG A 10 -5.10 -39.93 -31.64
C ARG A 10 -4.73 -39.63 -30.18
N PRO A 11 -5.21 -40.42 -29.21
CA PRO A 11 -5.02 -40.09 -27.81
C PRO A 11 -3.60 -40.29 -27.30
N LEU A 12 -3.26 -39.47 -26.33
CA LEU A 12 -2.12 -39.60 -25.44
C LEU A 12 -2.52 -40.43 -24.22
N VAL A 13 -1.67 -41.36 -23.80
CA VAL A 13 -1.84 -42.09 -22.54
C VAL A 13 -0.67 -41.78 -21.63
N VAL A 14 -0.94 -41.38 -20.38
CA VAL A 14 0.08 -41.15 -19.35
C VAL A 14 -0.18 -42.11 -18.20
N VAL A 15 0.72 -43.07 -17.98
CA VAL A 15 0.64 -44.07 -16.91
C VAL A 15 1.54 -43.65 -15.74
N GLY A 16 0.99 -43.66 -14.52
CA GLY A 16 1.62 -43.04 -13.35
C GLY A 16 1.36 -41.53 -13.27
N ALA A 17 0.20 -41.08 -13.74
CA ALA A 17 -0.11 -39.66 -13.94
C ALA A 17 -0.37 -38.86 -12.65
N ALA A 18 -0.61 -39.50 -11.51
CA ALA A 18 -1.09 -38.80 -10.31
C ALA A 18 -0.02 -37.93 -9.65
N LEU A 19 1.25 -38.37 -9.68
CA LEU A 19 2.35 -37.74 -8.93
C LEU A 19 3.66 -37.71 -9.72
N GLY A 20 4.61 -36.90 -9.24
CA GLY A 20 6.00 -36.92 -9.70
C GLY A 20 6.16 -36.67 -11.20
N PRO A 21 7.04 -37.43 -11.90
CA PRO A 21 7.31 -37.19 -13.32
C PRO A 21 6.08 -37.39 -14.23
N GLY A 22 5.22 -38.36 -13.92
CA GLY A 22 4.01 -38.59 -14.72
C GLY A 22 3.02 -37.44 -14.60
N ARG A 23 2.88 -36.86 -13.40
CA ARG A 23 2.11 -35.63 -13.20
C ARG A 23 2.70 -34.44 -13.96
N TRP A 24 4.02 -34.30 -13.96
CA TRP A 24 4.71 -33.24 -14.69
C TRP A 24 4.40 -33.28 -16.19
N PHE A 25 4.40 -34.48 -16.79
CA PHE A 25 3.99 -34.67 -18.18
C PHE A 25 2.50 -34.44 -18.39
N ALA A 26 1.64 -34.99 -17.52
CA ALA A 26 0.20 -34.81 -17.60
C ALA A 26 -0.17 -33.31 -17.65
N ASP A 27 0.30 -32.53 -16.68
CA ASP A 27 -0.04 -31.09 -16.57
C ASP A 27 0.41 -30.27 -17.80
N ARG A 28 1.48 -30.69 -18.49
CA ARG A 28 2.04 -29.97 -19.66
C ARG A 28 1.47 -30.43 -20.99
N LEU A 29 0.98 -31.67 -21.04
CA LEU A 29 0.47 -32.27 -22.28
C LEU A 29 -1.06 -32.21 -22.37
N THR A 30 -1.77 -31.98 -21.27
CA THR A 30 -3.22 -31.79 -21.27
C THR A 30 -3.59 -30.34 -21.59
N ASP A 31 -3.45 -29.94 -22.86
CA ASP A 31 -3.78 -28.60 -23.36
C ASP A 31 -5.23 -28.47 -23.88
N GLY A 32 -6.00 -29.57 -23.87
CA GLY A 32 -7.37 -29.65 -24.38
C GLY A 32 -7.46 -29.81 -25.90
N ALA A 33 -6.34 -29.82 -26.63
CA ALA A 33 -6.32 -30.01 -28.07
C ALA A 33 -6.31 -31.49 -28.48
N ARG A 34 -5.81 -32.38 -27.60
CA ARG A 34 -5.71 -33.82 -27.86
C ARG A 34 -6.40 -34.64 -26.77
N PRO A 35 -7.19 -35.67 -27.13
CA PRO A 35 -7.75 -36.60 -26.16
C PRO A 35 -6.62 -37.23 -25.31
N THR A 36 -6.75 -37.19 -24.00
CA THR A 36 -5.73 -37.68 -23.07
C THR A 36 -6.34 -38.62 -22.05
N VAL A 37 -5.68 -39.76 -21.81
CA VAL A 37 -6.06 -40.72 -20.76
C VAL A 37 -4.98 -40.72 -19.68
N LEU A 38 -5.33 -40.25 -18.49
CA LEU A 38 -4.47 -40.25 -17.32
C LEU A 38 -4.72 -41.50 -16.51
N VAL A 39 -3.69 -42.33 -16.39
CA VAL A 39 -3.81 -43.68 -15.82
C VAL A 39 -2.99 -43.76 -14.54
N ASP A 40 -3.61 -44.23 -13.48
CA ASP A 40 -2.91 -44.54 -12.23
C ASP A 40 -3.58 -45.70 -11.49
N THR A 41 -2.98 -46.10 -10.36
CA THR A 41 -3.59 -47.05 -9.43
C THR A 41 -4.90 -46.51 -8.88
N PRO A 42 -5.86 -47.37 -8.49
CA PRO A 42 -7.13 -46.92 -7.89
C PRO A 42 -6.94 -45.99 -6.68
N ALA A 43 -5.90 -46.21 -5.88
CA ALA A 43 -5.60 -45.39 -4.71
C ALA A 43 -5.12 -43.97 -5.09
N ALA A 44 -4.37 -43.83 -6.18
CA ALA A 44 -3.79 -42.55 -6.60
C ALA A 44 -4.68 -41.80 -7.60
N ALA A 45 -5.52 -42.51 -8.36
CA ALA A 45 -6.42 -41.93 -9.35
C ALA A 45 -7.41 -40.90 -8.75
N GLY A 46 -7.72 -41.00 -7.45
CA GLY A 46 -8.55 -40.01 -6.74
C GLY A 46 -7.93 -38.61 -6.62
N ALA A 47 -6.63 -38.47 -6.86
CA ALA A 47 -5.95 -37.17 -6.92
C ALA A 47 -6.05 -36.49 -8.31
N LEU A 48 -6.57 -37.21 -9.31
CA LEU A 48 -6.78 -36.74 -10.67
C LEU A 48 -8.27 -36.42 -10.88
N ARG A 49 -8.56 -35.63 -11.92
CA ARG A 49 -9.93 -35.32 -12.33
C ARG A 49 -10.05 -35.30 -13.83
N ASP A 50 -11.21 -35.74 -14.32
CA ASP A 50 -11.61 -35.52 -15.70
C ASP A 50 -11.73 -34.02 -15.96
N ARG A 51 -11.51 -33.63 -17.22
CA ARG A 51 -11.86 -32.28 -17.67
C ARG A 51 -13.33 -32.23 -18.07
N ASP A 52 -13.98 -31.10 -17.77
CA ASP A 52 -15.39 -30.86 -18.08
C ASP A 52 -15.70 -30.96 -19.58
N ASP A 53 -14.71 -30.62 -20.42
CA ASP A 53 -14.78 -30.70 -21.89
C ASP A 53 -14.66 -32.15 -22.44
N GLY A 54 -14.43 -33.14 -21.56
CA GLY A 54 -14.28 -34.55 -21.92
C GLY A 54 -12.98 -34.89 -22.65
N THR A 55 -12.07 -33.92 -22.82
CA THR A 55 -10.80 -34.14 -23.53
C THR A 55 -9.77 -34.89 -22.70
N THR A 56 -9.94 -34.94 -21.38
CA THR A 56 -9.07 -35.70 -20.47
C THR A 56 -9.91 -36.60 -19.59
N LEU A 57 -9.57 -37.89 -19.59
CA LEU A 57 -10.23 -38.93 -18.81
C LEU A 57 -9.24 -39.58 -17.84
N VAL A 58 -9.66 -39.80 -16.61
CA VAL A 58 -8.92 -40.53 -15.59
C VAL A 58 -9.31 -42.00 -15.62
N ALA A 59 -8.32 -42.88 -15.61
CA ALA A 59 -8.52 -44.31 -15.78
C ALA A 59 -7.63 -45.17 -14.88
N VAL A 60 -8.00 -46.44 -14.77
CA VAL A 60 -7.19 -47.53 -14.21
C VAL A 60 -6.83 -48.50 -15.33
N LEU A 61 -5.59 -49.00 -15.33
CA LEU A 61 -5.13 -50.03 -16.26
C LEU A 61 -5.47 -51.43 -15.73
N GLU A 62 -6.32 -52.13 -16.44
CA GLU A 62 -6.77 -53.47 -16.13
C GLU A 62 -5.74 -54.55 -16.53
N GLU A 63 -5.91 -55.76 -16.02
CA GLU A 63 -5.00 -56.89 -16.30
C GLU A 63 -5.02 -57.30 -17.78
N ASP A 64 -6.14 -57.11 -18.47
CA ASP A 64 -6.29 -57.41 -19.89
C ASP A 64 -5.77 -56.30 -20.81
N GLY A 65 -5.15 -55.25 -20.24
CA GLY A 65 -4.66 -54.09 -20.98
C GLY A 65 -5.71 -53.03 -21.29
N GLY A 66 -6.96 -53.26 -20.89
CA GLY A 66 -8.04 -52.28 -20.99
C GLY A 66 -7.88 -51.11 -20.02
N PHE A 67 -8.55 -50.00 -20.33
CA PHE A 67 -8.66 -48.86 -19.44
C PHE A 67 -10.10 -48.77 -18.93
N THR A 68 -10.29 -48.59 -17.63
CA THR A 68 -11.60 -48.33 -17.02
C THR A 68 -11.60 -46.94 -16.40
N ARG A 69 -12.65 -46.16 -16.65
CA ARG A 69 -12.78 -44.80 -16.14
C ARG A 69 -12.90 -44.84 -14.62
N PHE A 70 -12.07 -44.04 -13.96
CA PHE A 70 -12.11 -43.90 -12.52
C PHE A 70 -13.39 -43.16 -12.09
N GLY A 71 -14.19 -43.78 -11.22
CA GLY A 71 -15.45 -43.24 -10.74
C GLY A 71 -16.67 -44.05 -11.18
N ASP A 72 -16.95 -44.11 -12.49
CA ASP A 72 -18.11 -44.83 -13.03
C ASP A 72 -17.80 -46.26 -13.54
N GLY A 73 -16.52 -46.63 -13.64
CA GLY A 73 -16.09 -47.97 -14.05
C GLY A 73 -16.33 -48.30 -15.53
N SER A 74 -16.72 -47.33 -16.35
CA SER A 74 -16.97 -47.53 -17.77
C SER A 74 -15.68 -47.89 -18.52
N ARG A 75 -15.76 -48.78 -19.52
CA ARG A 75 -14.63 -49.10 -20.39
C ARG A 75 -14.25 -47.88 -21.24
N ILE A 76 -12.99 -47.49 -21.18
CA ILE A 76 -12.38 -46.52 -22.07
C ILE A 76 -11.71 -47.30 -23.21
N ALA A 77 -12.15 -47.03 -24.42
CA ALA A 77 -11.48 -47.49 -25.64
C ALA A 77 -10.70 -46.32 -26.24
N PRO A 78 -9.42 -46.11 -25.87
CA PRO A 78 -8.64 -45.01 -26.43
C PRO A 78 -8.36 -45.21 -27.93
N GLY A 79 -8.66 -46.37 -28.52
CA GLY A 79 -8.16 -46.68 -29.86
C GLY A 79 -6.63 -46.80 -29.87
N PRO A 80 -5.97 -46.81 -31.04
CA PRO A 80 -4.52 -46.92 -31.10
C PRO A 80 -3.89 -45.61 -30.63
N ALA A 81 -3.47 -45.57 -29.36
CA ALA A 81 -2.73 -44.43 -28.81
C ALA A 81 -1.50 -44.15 -29.69
N ARG A 82 -1.32 -42.87 -30.07
CA ARG A 82 -0.13 -42.44 -30.81
C ARG A 82 1.08 -42.46 -29.90
N THR A 83 0.89 -42.03 -28.65
CA THR A 83 1.95 -41.84 -27.67
C THR A 83 1.51 -42.39 -26.32
N VAL A 84 2.39 -43.17 -25.69
CA VAL A 84 2.23 -43.69 -24.33
C VAL A 84 3.44 -43.29 -23.50
N ILE A 85 3.20 -42.54 -22.43
CA ILE A 85 4.20 -42.17 -21.44
C ILE A 85 4.02 -43.08 -20.23
N VAL A 86 5.09 -43.76 -19.82
CA VAL A 86 5.07 -44.66 -18.67
C VAL A 86 6.02 -44.13 -17.60
N ALA A 87 5.46 -43.59 -16.53
CA ALA A 87 6.15 -42.96 -15.42
C ALA A 87 5.82 -43.66 -14.09
N VAL A 88 6.10 -44.97 -14.04
CA VAL A 88 5.86 -45.82 -12.87
C VAL A 88 7.18 -46.22 -12.20
N PRO A 89 7.16 -46.69 -10.93
CA PRO A 89 8.37 -47.24 -10.31
C PRO A 89 9.02 -48.32 -11.20
N VAL A 90 10.35 -48.30 -11.31
CA VAL A 90 11.11 -49.20 -12.21
C VAL A 90 10.74 -50.67 -12.01
N ALA A 91 10.46 -51.09 -10.77
CA ALA A 91 10.02 -52.46 -10.46
C ALA A 91 8.66 -52.85 -11.05
N ALA A 92 7.73 -51.89 -11.22
CA ALA A 92 6.41 -52.11 -11.80
C ALA A 92 6.39 -52.00 -13.33
N MET A 93 7.46 -51.44 -13.92
CA MET A 93 7.54 -51.16 -15.36
C MET A 93 7.28 -52.40 -16.23
N PRO A 94 7.90 -53.58 -16.00
CA PRO A 94 7.68 -54.74 -16.86
C PRO A 94 6.23 -55.24 -16.85
N ASP A 95 5.55 -55.20 -15.70
CA ASP A 95 4.12 -55.56 -15.59
C ASP A 95 3.24 -54.62 -16.39
N VAL A 96 3.48 -53.31 -16.25
CA VAL A 96 2.73 -52.27 -16.97
C VAL A 96 2.94 -52.39 -18.48
N LEU A 97 4.18 -52.59 -18.94
CA LEU A 97 4.48 -52.76 -20.36
C LEU A 97 3.83 -54.03 -20.94
N ARG A 98 3.81 -55.14 -20.17
CA ARG A 98 3.10 -56.37 -20.57
C ARG A 98 1.60 -56.15 -20.75
N ARG A 99 0.97 -55.38 -19.87
CA ARG A 99 -0.45 -55.01 -19.97
C ARG A 99 -0.73 -54.04 -21.13
N LEU A 100 0.22 -53.15 -21.44
CA LEU A 100 0.06 -52.19 -22.54
C LEU A 100 0.34 -52.81 -23.92
N ALA A 101 1.18 -53.84 -24.01
CA ALA A 101 1.58 -54.44 -25.28
C ALA A 101 0.43 -54.88 -26.22
N PRO A 102 -0.70 -55.44 -25.72
CA PRO A 102 -1.84 -55.82 -26.56
C PRO A 102 -2.59 -54.63 -27.16
N VAL A 103 -2.57 -53.47 -26.49
CA VAL A 103 -3.32 -52.27 -26.90
C VAL A 103 -2.45 -51.22 -27.58
N ALA A 104 -1.12 -51.32 -27.45
CA ALA A 104 -0.15 -50.49 -28.15
C ALA A 104 0.08 -51.05 -29.57
N GLY A 105 -0.34 -50.30 -30.60
CA GLY A 105 -0.07 -50.65 -31.99
C GLY A 105 1.43 -50.59 -32.35
N PRO A 106 1.84 -51.12 -33.50
CA PRO A 106 3.26 -51.11 -33.92
C PRO A 106 3.83 -49.70 -34.16
N ALA A 107 2.95 -48.72 -34.40
CA ALA A 107 3.32 -47.30 -34.56
C ALA A 107 3.21 -46.48 -33.28
N THR A 108 2.83 -47.10 -32.14
CA THR A 108 2.72 -46.39 -30.86
C THR A 108 4.11 -45.99 -30.36
N GLU A 109 4.32 -44.70 -30.19
CA GLU A 109 5.51 -44.13 -29.57
C GLU A 109 5.46 -44.36 -28.06
N VAL A 110 6.49 -45.00 -27.50
CA VAL A 110 6.54 -45.29 -26.06
C VAL A 110 7.69 -44.53 -25.41
N VAL A 111 7.36 -43.72 -24.41
CA VAL A 111 8.31 -42.95 -23.61
C VAL A 111 8.33 -43.52 -22.19
N LEU A 112 9.48 -44.03 -21.77
CA LEU A 112 9.70 -44.59 -20.44
C LEU A 112 10.41 -43.57 -19.58
N VAL A 113 9.75 -43.07 -18.54
CA VAL A 113 10.39 -42.16 -17.59
C VAL A 113 11.15 -42.97 -16.55
N THR A 114 12.47 -42.82 -16.52
CA THR A 114 13.36 -43.67 -15.73
C THR A 114 14.63 -42.93 -15.31
N SER A 115 15.23 -43.36 -14.21
CA SER A 115 16.55 -42.91 -13.75
C SER A 115 17.69 -43.88 -14.14
N THR A 116 17.35 -45.02 -14.76
CA THR A 116 18.30 -46.08 -15.17
C THR A 116 17.99 -46.52 -16.60
N MET A 117 18.62 -45.89 -17.59
CA MET A 117 18.19 -45.97 -18.99
C MET A 117 18.48 -47.33 -19.62
N THR A 118 19.71 -47.84 -19.52
CA THR A 118 20.11 -49.08 -20.23
C THR A 118 19.25 -50.25 -19.75
N ALA A 119 19.19 -50.48 -18.44
CA ALA A 119 18.40 -51.57 -17.87
C ALA A 119 16.89 -51.47 -18.19
N THR A 120 16.34 -50.25 -18.23
CA THR A 120 14.91 -50.04 -18.53
C THR A 120 14.62 -50.30 -20.00
N LEU A 121 15.44 -49.76 -20.91
CA LEU A 121 15.27 -49.93 -22.35
C LEU A 121 15.45 -51.40 -22.76
N ASP A 122 16.49 -52.07 -22.25
CA ASP A 122 16.75 -53.47 -22.55
C ASP A 122 15.63 -54.41 -22.08
N ALA A 123 15.05 -54.13 -20.90
CA ALA A 123 13.91 -54.89 -20.39
C ALA A 123 12.61 -54.62 -21.18
N ALA A 124 12.45 -53.43 -21.76
CA ALA A 124 11.26 -53.02 -22.49
C ALA A 124 11.25 -53.52 -23.95
N ARG A 125 12.41 -53.57 -24.62
CA ARG A 125 12.57 -54.05 -26.01
C ARG A 125 11.85 -55.38 -26.31
N PRO A 126 12.03 -56.47 -25.54
CA PRO A 126 11.34 -57.73 -25.82
C PRO A 126 9.83 -57.68 -25.55
N LEU A 127 9.37 -56.76 -24.71
CA LEU A 127 7.94 -56.60 -24.38
C LEU A 127 7.18 -55.78 -25.43
N LEU A 128 7.89 -54.87 -26.12
CA LEU A 128 7.33 -53.97 -27.12
C LEU A 128 8.10 -54.06 -28.45
N PRO A 129 8.20 -55.25 -29.06
CA PRO A 129 9.04 -55.44 -30.24
C PRO A 129 8.58 -54.56 -31.41
N GLY A 130 9.55 -53.95 -32.09
CA GLY A 130 9.34 -53.15 -33.30
C GLY A 130 8.70 -51.78 -33.09
N ARG A 131 8.39 -51.38 -31.85
CA ARG A 131 7.78 -50.09 -31.52
C ARG A 131 8.85 -49.03 -31.23
N PRO A 132 8.65 -47.76 -31.62
CA PRO A 132 9.56 -46.67 -31.25
C PRO A 132 9.62 -46.48 -29.73
N LEU A 133 10.82 -46.54 -29.16
CA LEU A 133 11.05 -46.53 -27.72
C LEU A 133 12.10 -45.48 -27.32
N TRP A 134 11.77 -44.67 -26.32
CA TRP A 134 12.68 -43.70 -25.71
C TRP A 134 12.65 -43.79 -24.18
N GLY A 135 13.81 -43.74 -23.56
CA GLY A 135 14.00 -43.51 -22.13
C GLY A 135 14.20 -42.02 -21.89
N VAL A 136 13.50 -41.49 -20.89
CA VAL A 136 13.57 -40.08 -20.50
C VAL A 136 13.87 -39.97 -19.02
N HIS A 137 14.83 -39.12 -18.66
CA HIS A 137 15.15 -38.79 -17.28
C HIS A 137 15.04 -37.28 -17.08
N LEU A 138 14.14 -36.88 -16.18
CA LEU A 138 14.10 -35.50 -15.69
C LEU A 138 15.27 -35.33 -14.71
N LEU A 139 16.29 -34.55 -15.07
CA LEU A 139 17.47 -34.34 -14.22
C LEU A 139 17.22 -33.28 -13.13
N PHE A 140 15.98 -33.19 -12.68
CA PHE A 140 15.47 -32.24 -11.69
C PHE A 140 14.27 -32.85 -10.96
N ASP A 141 13.89 -32.24 -9.84
CA ASP A 141 12.70 -32.66 -9.10
C ASP A 141 11.42 -32.24 -9.83
N PRO A 142 10.56 -33.18 -10.20
CA PRO A 142 9.35 -32.90 -10.99
C PRO A 142 8.34 -31.99 -10.27
N ASN A 143 8.49 -31.77 -8.96
CA ASN A 143 7.63 -30.89 -8.16
C ASN A 143 8.10 -29.43 -8.14
N LEU A 144 9.16 -29.06 -8.87
CA LEU A 144 9.61 -27.68 -8.97
C LEU A 144 8.53 -26.81 -9.63
N THR A 145 8.34 -25.60 -9.08
CA THR A 145 7.39 -24.61 -9.61
C THR A 145 7.84 -24.02 -10.95
N ALA A 146 9.14 -23.99 -11.22
CA ALA A 146 9.75 -23.51 -12.46
C ALA A 146 10.95 -24.41 -12.79
N VAL A 147 11.12 -24.74 -14.07
CA VAL A 147 12.15 -25.68 -14.56
C VAL A 147 13.07 -25.05 -15.61
N ASP A 148 13.05 -23.72 -15.71
CA ASP A 148 13.88 -22.95 -16.63
C ASP A 148 15.36 -23.31 -16.48
N GLY A 149 16.00 -23.67 -17.59
CA GLY A 149 17.39 -24.09 -17.65
C GLY A 149 17.69 -25.50 -17.09
N GLN A 150 16.71 -26.20 -16.51
CA GLN A 150 16.89 -27.58 -16.07
C GLN A 150 16.95 -28.53 -17.26
N SER A 151 17.65 -29.66 -17.12
CA SER A 151 17.85 -30.59 -18.22
C SER A 151 16.89 -31.79 -18.18
N VAL A 152 16.37 -32.17 -19.34
CA VAL A 152 15.71 -33.46 -19.58
C VAL A 152 16.60 -34.26 -20.51
N TYR A 153 17.04 -35.44 -20.06
CA TYR A 153 17.85 -36.33 -20.88
C TYR A 153 16.96 -37.34 -21.59
N VAL A 154 17.21 -37.59 -22.88
CA VAL A 154 16.52 -38.60 -23.68
C VAL A 154 17.51 -39.49 -24.43
N ALA A 155 17.28 -40.79 -24.36
CA ALA A 155 17.99 -41.81 -25.13
C ALA A 155 16.97 -42.76 -25.75
N GLY A 156 17.20 -43.24 -26.97
CA GLY A 156 16.29 -44.17 -27.62
C GLY A 156 16.79 -44.64 -28.97
N ASP A 157 15.94 -45.41 -29.64
CA ASP A 157 16.30 -46.06 -30.92
C ASP A 157 16.36 -45.10 -32.10
N ARG A 158 15.79 -43.92 -31.93
CA ARG A 158 15.65 -42.87 -32.94
C ARG A 158 15.85 -41.52 -32.29
N GLU A 159 16.00 -40.49 -33.12
CA GLU A 159 15.94 -39.11 -32.65
C GLU A 159 14.67 -38.86 -31.83
N ALA A 160 14.78 -37.96 -30.85
CA ALA A 160 13.68 -37.63 -29.95
C ALA A 160 12.49 -37.07 -30.77
N PRO A 161 11.25 -37.46 -30.44
CA PRO A 161 10.07 -36.94 -31.15
C PRO A 161 9.98 -35.42 -31.02
N ALA A 162 9.60 -34.73 -32.10
CA ALA A 162 9.48 -33.26 -32.11
C ALA A 162 8.51 -32.73 -31.04
N TRP A 163 7.47 -33.49 -30.69
CA TRP A 163 6.54 -33.11 -29.64
C TRP A 163 7.20 -33.13 -28.25
N LEU A 164 8.15 -34.05 -28.00
CA LEU A 164 8.85 -34.14 -26.73
C LEU A 164 9.78 -32.94 -26.55
N ASP A 165 10.49 -32.57 -27.62
CA ASP A 165 11.31 -31.36 -27.64
C ASP A 165 10.48 -30.10 -27.40
N ALA A 166 9.34 -29.95 -28.10
CA ALA A 166 8.44 -28.81 -27.92
C ALA A 166 7.91 -28.69 -26.47
N VAL A 167 7.61 -29.81 -25.81
CA VAL A 167 7.09 -29.84 -24.43
C VAL A 167 8.17 -29.49 -23.42
N VAL A 168 9.39 -30.00 -23.61
CA VAL A 168 10.52 -29.69 -22.74
C VAL A 168 10.91 -28.22 -22.90
N THR A 169 11.15 -27.76 -24.12
CA THR A 169 11.58 -26.38 -24.40
C THR A 169 10.49 -25.35 -24.10
N GLY A 170 9.22 -25.67 -24.38
CA GLY A 170 8.08 -24.82 -24.03
C GLY A 170 7.89 -24.63 -22.52
N SER A 171 8.48 -25.50 -21.71
CA SER A 171 8.51 -25.37 -20.24
C SER A 171 9.72 -24.59 -19.69
N GLY A 172 10.60 -24.11 -20.57
CA GLY A 172 11.87 -23.46 -20.22
C GLY A 172 13.03 -24.43 -19.97
N ALA A 173 12.77 -25.74 -19.94
CA ALA A 173 13.80 -26.77 -19.77
C ALA A 173 14.60 -27.01 -21.07
N VAL A 174 15.75 -27.66 -20.94
CA VAL A 174 16.68 -27.96 -22.03
C VAL A 174 16.65 -29.46 -22.32
N LEU A 175 16.31 -29.84 -23.56
CA LEU A 175 16.41 -31.23 -23.99
C LEU A 175 17.87 -31.60 -24.29
N ARG A 176 18.34 -32.72 -23.75
CA ARG A 176 19.66 -33.30 -23.98
C ARG A 176 19.48 -34.70 -24.57
N THR A 177 20.11 -34.97 -25.70
CA THR A 177 20.07 -36.27 -26.38
C THR A 177 21.42 -36.98 -26.27
N GLY A 178 21.40 -38.32 -26.17
CA GLY A 178 22.61 -39.14 -26.21
C GLY A 178 22.29 -40.63 -26.02
N THR A 179 23.30 -41.41 -25.62
CA THR A 179 23.12 -42.86 -25.41
C THR A 179 22.70 -43.20 -23.98
N ALA A 180 22.06 -44.36 -23.80
CA ALA A 180 21.66 -44.85 -22.49
C ALA A 180 22.89 -45.16 -21.62
N GLU A 181 23.96 -45.65 -22.25
CA GLU A 181 25.23 -46.01 -21.59
C GLU A 181 25.96 -44.77 -21.08
N GLU A 182 26.05 -43.70 -21.88
CA GLU A 182 26.64 -42.42 -21.45
C GLU A 182 25.87 -41.82 -20.28
N HIS A 183 24.54 -41.86 -20.36
CA HIS A 183 23.66 -41.42 -19.29
C HIS A 183 23.92 -42.19 -17.98
N ASP A 184 23.86 -43.53 -18.03
CA ASP A 184 23.99 -44.36 -16.84
C ASP A 184 25.41 -44.27 -16.25
N ALA A 185 26.45 -44.16 -17.08
CA ALA A 185 27.82 -43.91 -16.65
C ALA A 185 27.97 -42.56 -15.93
N ALA A 186 27.30 -41.51 -16.41
CA ALA A 186 27.28 -40.21 -15.74
C ALA A 186 26.50 -40.26 -14.42
N MET A 187 25.32 -40.90 -14.39
CA MET A 187 24.47 -41.01 -13.20
C MET A 187 25.10 -41.84 -12.08
N ALA A 188 26.02 -42.76 -12.40
CA ALA A 188 26.84 -43.43 -11.39
C ALA A 188 27.60 -42.43 -10.51
N SER A 189 28.16 -41.37 -11.12
CA SER A 189 28.84 -40.30 -10.38
C SER A 189 27.87 -39.24 -9.86
N VAL A 190 26.91 -38.79 -10.68
CA VAL A 190 26.02 -37.67 -10.34
C VAL A 190 24.97 -38.03 -9.29
N GLN A 191 24.36 -39.21 -9.36
CA GLN A 191 23.29 -39.64 -8.47
C GLN A 191 23.77 -40.69 -7.46
N ALA A 192 24.38 -41.79 -7.92
CA ALA A 192 24.67 -42.90 -7.02
C ALA A 192 25.77 -42.55 -6.01
N THR A 193 26.88 -41.96 -6.44
CA THR A 193 27.93 -41.46 -5.53
C THR A 193 27.39 -40.37 -4.59
N THR A 194 26.66 -39.39 -5.12
CA THR A 194 26.10 -38.28 -4.32
C THR A 194 25.17 -38.78 -3.22
N HIS A 195 24.15 -39.57 -3.55
CA HIS A 195 23.22 -40.09 -2.54
C HIS A 195 23.92 -40.98 -1.52
N ARG A 196 24.86 -41.83 -1.97
CA ARG A 196 25.61 -42.71 -1.08
C ARG A 196 26.48 -41.89 -0.11
N ALA A 197 27.16 -40.86 -0.59
CA ALA A 197 27.96 -39.97 0.25
C ALA A 197 27.10 -39.22 1.28
N LEU A 198 25.93 -38.69 0.88
CA LEU A 198 25.00 -38.01 1.79
C LEU A 198 24.46 -38.96 2.88
N VAL A 199 24.01 -40.15 2.49
CA VAL A 199 23.51 -41.15 3.45
C VAL A 199 24.62 -41.62 4.40
N ALA A 200 25.82 -41.89 3.88
CA ALA A 200 26.97 -42.28 4.70
C ALA A 200 27.38 -41.16 5.67
N PHE A 201 27.38 -39.90 5.22
CA PHE A 201 27.62 -38.74 6.06
C PHE A 201 26.61 -38.63 7.21
N ALA A 202 25.31 -38.71 6.92
CA ALA A 202 24.29 -38.65 7.97
C ALA A 202 24.37 -39.83 8.93
N ASP A 203 24.59 -41.05 8.43
CA ASP A 203 24.77 -42.26 9.24
C ASP A 203 26.01 -42.15 10.15
N ALA A 204 27.13 -41.61 9.66
CA ALA A 204 28.32 -41.36 10.49
C ALA A 204 28.03 -40.36 11.61
N VAL A 205 27.27 -39.30 11.33
CA VAL A 205 26.91 -38.29 12.35
C VAL A 205 25.90 -38.83 13.36
N THR A 206 24.87 -39.57 12.92
CA THR A 206 23.84 -40.11 13.82
C THR A 206 24.34 -41.26 14.69
N ARG A 207 25.44 -41.92 14.32
CA ARG A 207 26.14 -42.90 15.15
C ARG A 207 27.08 -42.28 16.19
N SER A 208 27.32 -40.96 16.15
CA SER A 208 28.15 -40.30 17.17
C SER A 208 27.50 -40.39 18.55
N GLU A 209 28.31 -40.39 19.61
CA GLU A 209 27.82 -40.41 20.99
C GLU A 209 27.21 -39.07 21.44
N VAL A 210 27.23 -38.06 20.57
CA VAL A 210 26.71 -36.72 20.87
C VAL A 210 25.22 -36.67 20.59
N ASP A 211 24.46 -36.12 21.53
CA ASP A 211 23.02 -35.88 21.35
C ASP A 211 22.74 -35.01 20.09
N LEU A 212 21.79 -35.47 19.26
CA LEU A 212 21.45 -34.82 18.00
C LEU A 212 20.94 -33.38 18.20
N GLN A 213 20.24 -33.10 19.29
CA GLN A 213 19.75 -31.75 19.57
C GLN A 213 20.90 -30.81 19.96
N ALA A 214 21.90 -31.30 20.70
CA ALA A 214 23.13 -30.58 20.99
C ALA A 214 23.93 -30.28 19.71
N LEU A 215 24.09 -31.26 18.81
CA LEU A 215 24.71 -31.06 17.50
C LEU A 215 23.96 -30.00 16.68
N TRP A 216 22.64 -30.02 16.72
CA TRP A 216 21.83 -29.05 15.98
C TRP A 216 21.99 -27.62 16.49
N THR A 217 22.25 -27.43 17.78
CA THR A 217 22.53 -26.10 18.36
C THR A 217 23.88 -25.55 17.88
N LEU A 218 24.88 -26.41 17.68
CA LEU A 218 26.25 -26.02 17.28
C LEU A 218 26.50 -26.08 15.75
N ARG A 219 25.47 -26.39 14.95
CA ARG A 219 25.63 -26.60 13.51
C ARG A 219 26.15 -25.38 12.76
N THR A 220 27.05 -25.62 11.82
CA THR A 220 27.53 -24.60 10.87
C THR A 220 26.61 -24.53 9.65
N PRO A 221 26.62 -23.44 8.85
CA PRO A 221 25.81 -23.35 7.64
C PRO A 221 26.06 -24.46 6.61
N LEU A 222 27.31 -24.95 6.52
CA LEU A 222 27.66 -26.07 5.65
C LEU A 222 27.05 -27.38 6.15
N PHE A 223 27.18 -27.65 7.45
CA PHE A 223 26.57 -28.84 8.07
C PHE A 223 25.06 -28.85 7.89
N ASP A 224 24.39 -27.72 8.15
CA ASP A 224 22.94 -27.56 7.97
C ASP A 224 22.52 -27.81 6.51
N SER A 225 23.30 -27.31 5.55
CA SER A 225 23.05 -27.53 4.12
C SER A 225 23.20 -28.99 3.71
N LEU A 226 24.27 -29.67 4.14
CA LEU A 226 24.52 -31.10 3.85
C LEU A 226 23.45 -31.99 4.50
N PHE A 227 23.06 -31.71 5.74
CA PHE A 227 21.97 -32.43 6.39
C PHE A 227 20.62 -32.16 5.72
N GLY A 228 20.36 -30.93 5.26
CA GLY A 228 19.16 -30.60 4.48
C GLY A 228 19.08 -31.37 3.16
N LEU A 229 20.20 -31.49 2.44
CA LEU A 229 20.30 -32.32 1.24
C LEU A 229 20.10 -33.81 1.56
N THR A 230 20.63 -34.27 2.69
CA THR A 230 20.44 -35.66 3.14
C THR A 230 18.98 -35.93 3.48
N ALA A 231 18.31 -35.03 4.20
CA ALA A 231 16.89 -35.14 4.52
C ALA A 231 16.02 -35.26 3.25
N ARG A 232 16.40 -34.59 2.17
CA ARG A 232 15.76 -34.75 0.86
C ARG A 232 15.99 -36.13 0.25
N ALA A 233 17.20 -36.67 0.34
CA ALA A 233 17.51 -38.02 -0.13
C ALA A 233 16.80 -39.11 0.71
N LEU A 234 16.52 -38.83 1.98
CA LEU A 234 15.79 -39.70 2.90
C LEU A 234 14.26 -39.52 2.83
N ASP A 235 13.75 -38.59 2.01
CA ASP A 235 12.31 -38.39 1.84
C ASP A 235 11.67 -39.69 1.31
N PRO A 236 10.66 -40.26 1.98
CA PRO A 236 9.94 -41.45 1.50
C PRO A 236 9.43 -41.32 0.06
N ARG A 237 9.13 -40.10 -0.41
CA ARG A 237 8.70 -39.83 -1.79
C ARG A 237 9.82 -40.00 -2.82
N GLN A 238 11.07 -39.78 -2.42
CA GLN A 238 12.26 -39.89 -3.28
C GLN A 238 12.94 -41.27 -3.13
N GLN A 239 12.61 -42.01 -2.08
CA GLN A 239 13.24 -43.29 -1.73
C GLN A 239 13.31 -44.28 -2.90
N ALA A 240 12.23 -44.43 -3.67
CA ALA A 240 12.20 -45.37 -4.80
C ALA A 240 13.23 -45.01 -5.88
N GLN A 241 13.42 -43.72 -6.18
CA GLN A 241 14.41 -43.25 -7.16
C GLN A 241 15.83 -43.43 -6.64
N VAL A 242 16.07 -43.06 -5.36
CA VAL A 242 17.36 -43.24 -4.71
C VAL A 242 17.78 -44.72 -4.72
N VAL A 243 16.85 -45.62 -4.36
CA VAL A 243 17.09 -47.07 -4.39
C VAL A 243 17.38 -47.57 -5.81
N ALA A 244 16.66 -47.11 -6.82
CA ALA A 244 16.91 -47.50 -8.21
C ALA A 244 18.33 -47.10 -8.67
N ALA A 245 18.75 -45.86 -8.38
CA ALA A 245 20.11 -45.39 -8.69
C ALA A 245 21.18 -46.21 -7.94
N GLN A 246 20.93 -46.57 -6.68
CA GLN A 246 21.85 -47.41 -5.89
C GLN A 246 21.90 -48.85 -6.39
N THR A 247 20.80 -49.42 -6.86
CA THR A 247 20.79 -50.78 -7.44
C THR A 247 21.60 -50.83 -8.74
N ALA A 248 21.48 -49.81 -9.59
CA ALA A 248 22.19 -49.76 -10.86
C ALA A 248 23.70 -49.52 -10.71
N ALA A 249 24.11 -48.55 -9.88
CA ALA A 249 25.50 -48.09 -9.83
C ALA A 249 26.09 -47.99 -8.41
N GLY A 250 25.36 -48.41 -7.38
CA GLY A 250 25.75 -48.24 -5.98
C GLY A 250 27.03 -49.00 -5.60
N ARG A 251 27.27 -50.19 -6.14
CA ARG A 251 28.53 -50.92 -5.88
C ARG A 251 29.75 -50.13 -6.35
N VAL A 252 29.72 -49.66 -7.61
CA VAL A 252 30.79 -48.86 -8.21
C VAL A 252 30.96 -47.53 -7.46
N ALA A 253 29.86 -46.87 -7.12
CA ALA A 253 29.88 -45.65 -6.30
C ALA A 253 30.50 -45.89 -4.91
N GLY A 254 30.20 -47.03 -4.28
CA GLY A 254 30.74 -47.42 -2.99
C GLY A 254 32.24 -47.70 -3.04
N GLU A 255 32.71 -48.46 -4.03
CA GLU A 255 34.14 -48.73 -4.25
C GLU A 255 34.92 -47.43 -4.43
N ARG A 256 34.44 -46.52 -5.30
CA ARG A 256 35.06 -45.21 -5.52
C ARG A 256 35.12 -44.35 -4.26
N LEU A 257 34.07 -44.37 -3.43
CA LEU A 257 34.05 -43.64 -2.16
C LEU A 257 35.00 -44.26 -1.14
N ALA A 258 35.09 -45.58 -1.08
CA ALA A 258 36.02 -46.28 -0.19
C ALA A 258 37.47 -45.99 -0.57
N ASP A 259 37.81 -46.04 -1.86
CA ASP A 259 39.14 -45.68 -2.36
C ASP A 259 39.47 -44.21 -2.02
N ALA A 260 38.51 -43.30 -2.21
CA ALA A 260 38.69 -41.89 -1.87
C ALA A 260 38.89 -41.65 -0.37
N LEU A 261 38.15 -42.37 0.50
CA LEU A 261 38.33 -42.30 1.95
C LEU A 261 39.70 -42.86 2.36
N HIS A 262 40.12 -43.97 1.77
CA HIS A 262 41.45 -44.55 2.02
C HIS A 262 42.58 -43.57 1.64
N ASP A 263 42.43 -42.87 0.52
CA ASP A 263 43.34 -41.80 0.09
C ASP A 263 43.39 -40.59 1.07
N LEU A 264 42.31 -40.35 1.83
CA LEU A 264 42.23 -39.29 2.83
C LEU A 264 42.83 -39.68 4.18
N ASP A 265 42.87 -40.98 4.50
CA ASP A 265 43.42 -41.52 5.76
C ASP A 265 44.97 -41.48 5.84
N GLY A 266 45.66 -41.12 4.76
CA GLY A 266 47.13 -40.94 4.76
C GLY A 266 47.60 -39.69 5.52
N ASP A 267 48.89 -39.63 5.88
CA ASP A 267 49.49 -38.60 6.76
C ASP A 267 49.45 -37.14 6.23
N ASP A 268 49.01 -36.89 4.99
CA ASP A 268 49.02 -35.54 4.38
C ASP A 268 47.69 -35.19 3.69
N PHE A 269 46.74 -34.70 4.50
CA PHE A 269 45.44 -34.22 4.02
C PHE A 269 45.56 -33.04 3.04
N GLU A 270 46.59 -32.19 3.18
CA GLU A 270 46.83 -31.03 2.31
C GLU A 270 47.17 -31.47 0.87
N ARG A 271 47.96 -32.53 0.72
CA ARG A 271 48.19 -33.16 -0.59
C ARG A 271 46.90 -33.70 -1.20
N SER A 272 46.03 -34.32 -0.41
CA SER A 272 44.75 -34.83 -0.91
C SER A 272 43.82 -33.69 -1.37
N LEU A 273 43.79 -32.56 -0.66
CA LEU A 273 43.07 -31.35 -1.10
C LEU A 273 43.61 -30.82 -2.43
N THR A 274 44.94 -30.71 -2.57
CA THR A 274 45.57 -30.22 -3.80
C THR A 274 45.27 -31.15 -4.98
N ARG A 275 45.38 -32.46 -4.77
CA ARG A 275 45.09 -33.49 -5.79
C ARG A 275 43.67 -33.37 -6.35
N VAL A 276 42.67 -33.13 -5.49
CA VAL A 276 41.27 -32.94 -5.92
C VAL A 276 41.09 -31.59 -6.61
N ARG A 277 41.68 -30.52 -6.07
CA ARG A 277 41.61 -29.18 -6.66
C ARG A 277 42.20 -29.13 -8.07
N ASP A 278 43.33 -29.81 -8.32
CA ASP A 278 43.97 -29.78 -9.64
C ASP A 278 43.10 -30.41 -10.74
N ARG A 279 42.23 -31.37 -10.36
CA ARG A 279 41.23 -31.98 -11.26
C ARG A 279 40.04 -31.06 -11.55
N ILE A 280 39.81 -30.06 -10.71
CA ILE A 280 38.73 -29.09 -10.79
C ILE A 280 39.39 -27.71 -10.86
N SER A 281 40.02 -27.39 -11.98
CA SER A 281 40.82 -26.16 -12.14
C SER A 281 40.24 -25.20 -13.20
N GLY A 282 40.71 -23.96 -13.17
CA GLY A 282 40.29 -22.91 -14.10
C GLY A 282 38.86 -22.42 -13.88
N ALA A 283 38.17 -22.07 -14.97
CA ALA A 283 36.83 -21.48 -14.94
C ALA A 283 35.77 -22.36 -14.24
N MET A 284 35.89 -23.70 -14.34
CA MET A 284 34.98 -24.64 -13.69
C MET A 284 35.05 -24.54 -12.16
N PHE A 285 36.25 -24.32 -11.59
CA PHE A 285 36.41 -24.16 -10.15
C PHE A 285 35.75 -22.88 -9.64
N GLU A 286 35.94 -21.78 -10.38
CA GLU A 286 35.35 -20.47 -10.06
C GLU A 286 33.82 -20.54 -10.13
N GLU A 287 33.26 -21.20 -11.15
CA GLU A 287 31.82 -21.40 -11.30
C GLU A 287 31.25 -22.26 -10.16
N LEU A 288 31.92 -23.35 -9.78
CA LEU A 288 31.52 -24.19 -8.66
C LEU A 288 31.56 -23.43 -7.33
N GLN A 289 32.58 -22.59 -7.09
CA GLN A 289 32.64 -21.74 -5.90
C GLN A 289 31.50 -20.72 -5.88
N ALA A 290 31.24 -20.05 -7.01
CA ALA A 290 30.16 -19.07 -7.11
C ALA A 290 28.80 -19.74 -6.86
N SER A 291 28.56 -20.91 -7.43
CA SER A 291 27.34 -21.70 -7.24
C SER A 291 27.17 -22.14 -5.78
N ALA A 292 28.23 -22.64 -5.13
CA ALA A 292 28.20 -23.03 -3.72
C ALA A 292 27.91 -21.82 -2.81
N ALA A 293 28.55 -20.68 -3.05
CA ALA A 293 28.32 -19.44 -2.31
C ALA A 293 26.86 -18.96 -2.47
N ALA A 294 26.34 -18.99 -3.70
CA ALA A 294 24.95 -18.63 -3.99
C ALA A 294 23.95 -19.57 -3.27
N GLY A 295 24.21 -20.88 -3.27
CA GLY A 295 23.39 -21.87 -2.57
C GLY A 295 23.35 -21.63 -1.06
N ILE A 296 24.51 -21.39 -0.43
CA ILE A 296 24.58 -21.05 0.99
C ILE A 296 23.84 -19.74 1.27
N GLN A 297 24.06 -18.71 0.44
CA GLN A 297 23.37 -17.43 0.61
C GLN A 297 21.85 -17.55 0.46
N ALA A 298 21.37 -18.37 -0.48
CA ALA A 298 19.95 -18.64 -0.67
C ALA A 298 19.33 -19.35 0.55
N ALA A 299 20.00 -20.38 1.08
CA ALA A 299 19.59 -21.06 2.31
C ALA A 299 19.50 -20.11 3.51
N GLN A 300 20.37 -19.09 3.54
CA GLN A 300 20.44 -18.10 4.61
C GLN A 300 19.57 -16.85 4.39
N ALA A 301 19.01 -16.67 3.19
CA ALA A 301 18.35 -15.43 2.78
C ALA A 301 17.13 -15.10 3.67
N ARG A 302 16.30 -16.10 3.99
CA ARG A 302 15.11 -15.92 4.83
C ARG A 302 15.49 -15.45 6.24
N ARG A 303 16.48 -16.10 6.85
CA ARG A 303 17.00 -15.71 8.19
C ARG A 303 17.54 -14.29 8.16
N ARG A 304 18.29 -13.93 7.12
CA ARG A 304 18.83 -12.59 6.94
C ARG A 304 17.73 -11.52 6.84
N ASP A 305 16.67 -11.78 6.07
CA ASP A 305 15.56 -10.81 5.93
C ASP A 305 14.80 -10.62 7.25
N ILE A 306 14.45 -11.72 7.93
CA ILE A 306 13.78 -11.68 9.24
C ILE A 306 14.65 -10.94 10.26
N SER A 307 15.95 -11.26 10.35
CA SER A 307 16.88 -10.58 11.25
C SER A 307 17.05 -9.09 10.92
N ARG A 308 16.96 -8.70 9.64
CA ARG A 308 16.95 -7.29 9.25
C ARG A 308 15.68 -6.59 9.72
N ARG A 309 14.49 -7.16 9.47
CA ARG A 309 13.22 -6.57 9.92
C ARG A 309 13.14 -6.44 11.45
N ARG A 310 13.75 -7.38 12.19
CA ARG A 310 13.95 -7.27 13.64
C ARG A 310 14.76 -6.02 14.01
N ARG A 311 15.93 -5.82 13.40
CA ARG A 311 16.80 -4.66 13.68
C ARG A 311 16.12 -3.34 13.36
N ASP A 312 15.36 -3.30 12.28
CA ASP A 312 14.64 -2.11 11.83
C ASP A 312 13.36 -1.86 12.68
N GLY A 313 12.99 -2.80 13.56
CA GLY A 313 11.76 -2.71 14.37
C GLY A 313 10.48 -2.72 13.53
N ARG A 314 10.55 -3.21 12.27
CA ARG A 314 9.44 -3.16 11.32
C ARG A 314 8.33 -4.13 11.69
N LEU A 315 7.09 -3.71 11.42
CA LEU A 315 5.93 -4.60 11.47
C LEU A 315 6.06 -5.68 10.38
N VAL A 316 5.74 -6.93 10.74
CA VAL A 316 5.79 -8.08 9.84
C VAL A 316 4.52 -8.90 9.90
N GLY A 317 4.15 -9.51 8.78
CA GLY A 317 3.17 -10.58 8.69
C GLY A 317 3.86 -11.92 8.52
N LEU A 318 3.51 -12.91 9.35
CA LEU A 318 3.98 -14.29 9.25
C LEU A 318 2.80 -15.22 8.94
N ARG A 319 2.98 -16.12 7.96
CA ARG A 319 2.05 -17.20 7.62
C ARG A 319 2.74 -18.55 7.77
N ARG A 320 2.03 -19.61 8.13
CA ARG A 320 2.60 -20.97 8.14
C ARG A 320 2.72 -21.52 6.72
N VAL A 321 3.87 -22.12 6.40
CA VAL A 321 4.11 -22.77 5.10
C VAL A 321 3.16 -23.97 4.95
N GLY A 322 2.53 -24.11 3.77
CA GLY A 322 1.74 -25.28 3.39
C GLY A 322 0.32 -25.34 3.98
N ALA A 323 -0.10 -24.36 4.79
CA ALA A 323 -1.46 -24.27 5.30
C ALA A 323 -2.03 -22.87 5.04
N GLY A 324 -3.29 -22.78 4.62
CA GLY A 324 -4.08 -21.54 4.58
C GLY A 324 -4.41 -21.01 5.98
N GLY A 325 -3.44 -20.99 6.88
CA GLY A 325 -3.58 -20.57 8.26
C GLY A 325 -3.62 -19.05 8.42
N PRO A 326 -4.10 -18.56 9.58
CA PRO A 326 -4.25 -17.13 9.82
C PRO A 326 -2.88 -16.44 9.83
N VAL A 327 -2.81 -15.28 9.16
CA VAL A 327 -1.64 -14.40 9.20
C VAL A 327 -1.50 -13.82 10.60
N ARG A 328 -0.29 -13.89 11.14
CA ARG A 328 0.08 -13.29 12.42
C ARG A 328 0.86 -12.01 12.15
N VAL A 329 0.41 -10.90 12.72
CA VAL A 329 1.02 -9.59 12.48
C VAL A 329 1.63 -9.08 13.78
N GLY A 330 2.87 -8.60 13.71
CA GLY A 330 3.62 -8.20 14.89
C GLY A 330 5.04 -7.73 14.62
N ARG A 331 5.85 -7.64 15.67
CA ARG A 331 7.29 -7.34 15.58
C ARG A 331 8.11 -8.54 16.01
N ILE A 332 9.24 -8.75 15.33
CA ILE A 332 10.15 -9.86 15.66
C ILE A 332 10.93 -9.48 16.91
N VAL A 333 10.88 -10.33 17.92
CA VAL A 333 11.58 -10.17 19.21
C VAL A 333 12.96 -10.80 19.13
N ASP A 334 13.01 -12.04 18.65
CA ASP A 334 14.26 -12.79 18.52
C ASP A 334 14.27 -13.74 17.31
N VAL A 335 15.47 -14.08 16.85
CA VAL A 335 15.70 -14.98 15.72
C VAL A 335 16.87 -15.90 16.07
N THR A 336 16.59 -17.20 16.13
CA THR A 336 17.61 -18.24 16.30
C THR A 336 17.79 -19.02 14.99
N PRO A 337 18.76 -19.93 14.89
CA PRO A 337 18.92 -20.76 13.70
C PRO A 337 17.69 -21.62 13.36
N THR A 338 16.81 -21.92 14.32
CA THR A 338 15.65 -22.81 14.11
C THR A 338 14.32 -22.14 14.40
N ARG A 339 14.29 -20.99 15.08
CA ARG A 339 13.06 -20.35 15.54
C ARG A 339 13.05 -18.83 15.36
N VAL A 340 11.84 -18.28 15.30
CA VAL A 340 11.56 -16.84 15.32
C VAL A 340 10.54 -16.58 16.41
N GLU A 341 10.79 -15.57 17.22
CA GLU A 341 9.83 -15.09 18.22
C GLU A 341 9.16 -13.81 17.72
N LEU A 342 7.83 -13.81 17.71
CA LEU A 342 7.00 -12.70 17.27
C LEU A 342 6.17 -12.20 18.44
N ALA A 343 6.27 -10.90 18.74
CA ALA A 343 5.29 -10.19 19.56
C ALA A 343 4.08 -9.88 18.67
N GLU A 344 2.95 -10.58 18.87
CA GLU A 344 1.71 -10.38 18.13
C GLU A 344 1.07 -9.06 18.54
N LEU A 345 0.97 -8.12 17.59
CA LEU A 345 0.44 -6.78 17.82
C LEU A 345 -0.98 -6.61 17.24
N LEU A 346 -1.42 -7.47 16.32
CA LEU A 346 -2.79 -7.45 15.82
C LEU A 346 -3.70 -8.26 16.75
N VAL A 347 -4.65 -7.58 17.41
CA VAL A 347 -5.51 -8.17 18.44
C VAL A 347 -6.98 -7.88 18.14
N GLY A 348 -7.82 -8.91 18.27
CA GLY A 348 -9.26 -8.83 18.04
C GLY A 348 -9.73 -9.64 16.83
N PRO A 349 -11.05 -9.74 16.61
CA PRO A 349 -11.59 -10.46 15.46
C PRO A 349 -11.45 -9.65 14.16
N PRO A 350 -11.42 -10.30 12.98
CA PRO A 350 -11.37 -9.62 11.69
C PRO A 350 -12.46 -8.54 11.53
N GLY A 351 -12.10 -7.41 10.93
CA GLY A 351 -12.95 -6.23 10.78
C GLY A 351 -13.15 -5.40 12.05
N ARG A 352 -12.70 -5.88 13.22
CA ARG A 352 -12.77 -5.18 14.51
C ARG A 352 -11.46 -5.26 15.30
N ALA A 353 -10.36 -5.65 14.66
CA ALA A 353 -9.08 -5.75 15.32
C ALA A 353 -8.46 -4.37 15.53
N ALA A 354 -7.56 -4.28 16.50
CA ALA A 354 -6.68 -3.14 16.70
C ALA A 354 -5.22 -3.59 16.54
N LEU A 355 -4.40 -2.68 16.02
CA LEU A 355 -2.95 -2.86 15.98
C LEU A 355 -2.37 -2.19 17.22
N LEU A 356 -1.77 -2.97 18.12
CA LEU A 356 -1.11 -2.50 19.34
C LEU A 356 0.29 -1.93 19.01
N ASP A 357 0.34 -0.98 18.07
CA ASP A 357 1.55 -0.30 17.62
C ASP A 357 1.23 1.16 17.28
N GLY A 358 2.15 2.07 17.59
CA GLY A 358 1.99 3.51 17.32
C GLY A 358 0.62 4.07 17.78
N PRO A 359 -0.07 4.88 16.94
CA PRO A 359 -1.40 5.43 17.25
C PRO A 359 -2.47 4.37 17.50
N GLY A 360 -2.29 3.16 16.95
CA GLY A 360 -3.23 2.06 17.10
C GLY A 360 -3.39 1.56 18.54
N LEU A 361 -2.37 1.76 19.39
CA LEU A 361 -2.44 1.41 20.80
C LEU A 361 -3.49 2.25 21.55
N GLU A 362 -3.54 3.56 21.32
CA GLU A 362 -4.53 4.46 21.92
C GLU A 362 -5.93 4.14 21.38
N ASN A 363 -6.02 3.87 20.08
CA ASN A 363 -7.27 3.51 19.43
C ASN A 363 -7.81 2.14 19.91
N ALA A 364 -6.95 1.19 20.26
CA ALA A 364 -7.36 -0.09 20.83
C ALA A 364 -8.16 0.09 22.13
N GLN A 365 -7.75 1.02 22.99
CA GLN A 365 -8.47 1.35 24.22
C GLN A 365 -9.85 1.94 23.92
N ARG A 366 -9.93 2.85 22.94
CA ARG A 366 -11.21 3.45 22.47
C ARG A 366 -12.17 2.39 21.91
N LEU A 367 -11.63 1.34 21.29
CA LEU A 367 -12.39 0.21 20.74
C LEU A 367 -12.76 -0.85 21.80
N GLY A 368 -12.27 -0.73 23.03
CA GLY A 368 -12.43 -1.75 24.08
C GLY A 368 -11.67 -3.05 23.79
N VAL A 369 -10.65 -3.00 22.94
CA VAL A 369 -9.79 -4.14 22.60
C VAL A 369 -8.69 -4.26 23.67
N GLY A 370 -8.45 -5.49 24.15
CA GLY A 370 -7.41 -5.74 25.14
C GLY A 370 -6.01 -5.38 24.62
N VAL A 371 -5.20 -4.72 25.45
CA VAL A 371 -3.85 -4.23 25.11
C VAL A 371 -2.73 -5.21 25.46
N THR A 372 -3.05 -6.49 25.67
CA THR A 372 -2.06 -7.51 26.04
C THR A 372 -1.36 -8.05 24.79
N VAL A 373 -0.07 -7.75 24.66
CA VAL A 373 0.80 -8.33 23.62
C VAL A 373 1.22 -9.74 24.01
N ARG A 374 1.08 -10.71 23.10
CA ARG A 374 1.51 -12.10 23.30
C ARG A 374 2.72 -12.40 22.43
N THR A 375 3.74 -13.02 23.01
CA THR A 375 4.88 -13.54 22.24
C THR A 375 4.63 -14.99 21.83
N ARG A 376 4.84 -15.31 20.55
CA ARG A 376 4.79 -16.67 20.02
C ARG A 376 6.08 -17.07 19.34
N SER A 377 6.46 -18.34 19.51
CA SER A 377 7.61 -18.93 18.85
C SER A 377 7.18 -19.77 17.65
N PHE A 378 7.86 -19.59 16.52
CA PHE A 378 7.62 -20.30 15.28
C PHE A 378 8.91 -20.97 14.79
N GLY A 379 8.82 -22.17 14.20
CA GLY A 379 9.95 -22.77 13.50
C GLY A 379 10.26 -22.02 12.21
N LEU A 380 11.52 -21.61 12.02
CA LEU A 380 11.97 -20.77 10.90
C LEU A 380 11.65 -21.40 9.52
N GLY A 381 11.72 -22.73 9.41
CA GLY A 381 11.38 -23.47 8.20
C GLY A 381 9.87 -23.56 7.91
N HIS A 382 9.02 -23.32 8.91
CA HIS A 382 7.56 -23.48 8.82
C HIS A 382 6.82 -22.16 8.66
N ILE A 383 7.53 -21.05 8.47
CA ILE A 383 6.93 -19.74 8.27
C ILE A 383 7.36 -19.10 6.96
N GLU A 384 6.42 -18.36 6.38
CA GLU A 384 6.59 -17.46 5.26
C GLU A 384 6.39 -16.03 5.76
N LEU A 385 7.24 -15.13 5.27
CA LEU A 385 7.19 -13.71 5.58
C LEU A 385 6.43 -12.99 4.48
N LEU A 386 5.36 -12.30 4.85
CA LEU A 386 4.51 -11.63 3.87
C LEU A 386 5.24 -10.45 3.21
N PRO A 387 5.03 -10.23 1.90
CA PRO A 387 5.34 -8.98 1.23
C PRO A 387 4.58 -7.79 1.85
N GLU A 388 5.11 -6.58 1.71
CA GLU A 388 4.49 -5.38 2.30
C GLU A 388 3.06 -5.14 1.76
N ALA A 389 2.82 -5.39 0.47
CA ALA A 389 1.50 -5.24 -0.13
C ALA A 389 0.46 -6.22 0.43
N GLU A 390 0.85 -7.49 0.64
CA GLU A 390 -0.04 -8.50 1.24
C GLU A 390 -0.32 -8.18 2.72
N LEU A 391 0.70 -7.72 3.46
CA LEU A 391 0.52 -7.25 4.83
C LEU A 391 -0.45 -6.06 4.89
N ALA A 392 -0.34 -5.09 3.98
CA ALA A 392 -1.25 -3.95 3.92
C ALA A 392 -2.70 -4.40 3.67
N ALA A 393 -2.92 -5.36 2.76
CA ALA A 393 -4.24 -5.92 2.50
C ALA A 393 -4.82 -6.64 3.73
N VAL A 394 -3.99 -7.41 4.45
CA VAL A 394 -4.39 -8.07 5.71
C VAL A 394 -4.81 -7.04 6.77
N LEU A 395 -4.05 -5.94 6.92
CA LEU A 395 -4.40 -4.87 7.86
C LEU A 395 -5.71 -4.18 7.47
N ASP A 396 -5.93 -3.91 6.17
CA ASP A 396 -7.17 -3.33 5.66
C ASP A 396 -8.40 -4.22 5.88
N GLU A 397 -8.24 -5.54 5.82
CA GLU A 397 -9.32 -6.48 6.09
C GLU A 397 -9.60 -6.61 7.60
N GLN A 398 -8.56 -6.70 8.42
CA GLN A 398 -8.72 -7.08 9.82
C GLN A 398 -8.95 -5.90 10.76
N LEU A 399 -8.38 -4.73 10.50
CA LEU A 399 -8.48 -3.59 11.41
C LEU A 399 -9.87 -2.95 11.41
N ALA A 400 -10.26 -2.46 12.59
CA ALA A 400 -11.44 -1.62 12.75
C ALA A 400 -11.25 -0.27 12.06
N PHE A 401 -12.37 0.39 11.76
CA PHE A 401 -12.41 1.77 11.28
C PHE A 401 -13.19 2.63 12.28
N LEU A 402 -12.60 3.76 12.67
CA LEU A 402 -13.16 4.73 13.60
C LEU A 402 -13.95 5.77 12.81
N GLY A 403 -15.27 5.81 13.00
CA GLY A 403 -16.15 6.77 12.34
C GLY A 403 -15.96 8.20 12.86
N ARG A 404 -15.81 9.15 11.95
CA ARG A 404 -15.70 10.59 12.23
C ARG A 404 -16.46 11.39 11.18
N ASP A 405 -17.19 12.39 11.64
CA ASP A 405 -17.79 13.39 10.76
C ASP A 405 -16.79 14.53 10.60
N VAL A 406 -16.27 14.68 9.38
CA VAL A 406 -15.28 15.70 9.05
C VAL A 406 -15.95 16.81 8.25
N ARG A 407 -15.75 18.03 8.71
CA ARG A 407 -16.29 19.21 8.07
C ARG A 407 -15.29 19.84 7.10
N PHE A 408 -15.78 20.21 5.94
CA PHE A 408 -15.06 20.95 4.92
C PHE A 408 -15.81 22.23 4.60
N LEU A 409 -15.05 23.31 4.39
CA LEU A 409 -15.57 24.50 3.73
C LEU A 409 -15.04 24.46 2.31
N VAL A 410 -15.90 24.64 1.31
CA VAL A 410 -15.54 24.71 -0.11
C VAL A 410 -16.27 25.89 -0.79
N PRO A 411 -15.80 26.38 -1.95
CA PRO A 411 -16.54 27.38 -2.72
C PRO A 411 -17.97 26.89 -3.00
N GLU A 412 -18.96 27.79 -3.07
CA GLU A 412 -20.36 27.44 -3.33
C GLU A 412 -20.56 26.59 -4.59
N SER A 413 -19.74 26.85 -5.62
CA SER A 413 -19.74 26.12 -6.90
C SER A 413 -19.27 24.66 -6.77
N VAL A 414 -18.65 24.27 -5.66
CA VAL A 414 -18.21 22.90 -5.40
C VAL A 414 -19.33 22.16 -4.68
N ALA A 415 -19.86 21.10 -5.31
CA ALA A 415 -20.86 20.25 -4.69
C ALA A 415 -20.23 19.35 -3.61
N GLY A 416 -20.99 19.01 -2.56
CA GLY A 416 -20.51 18.13 -1.49
C GLY A 416 -20.13 16.73 -1.96
N SER A 417 -20.76 16.25 -3.05
CA SER A 417 -20.38 15.00 -3.72
C SER A 417 -18.99 15.04 -4.36
N GLY A 418 -18.52 16.21 -4.78
CA GLY A 418 -17.15 16.41 -5.26
C GLY A 418 -16.14 16.26 -4.13
N VAL A 419 -16.43 16.89 -2.99
CA VAL A 419 -15.61 16.78 -1.76
C VAL A 419 -15.52 15.33 -1.29
N ALA A 420 -16.65 14.64 -1.17
CA ALA A 420 -16.67 13.23 -0.77
C ALA A 420 -15.84 12.34 -1.71
N ARG A 421 -15.80 12.66 -3.02
CA ARG A 421 -14.98 11.93 -3.99
C ARG A 421 -13.48 12.11 -3.77
N VAL A 422 -13.03 13.33 -3.47
CA VAL A 422 -11.62 13.60 -3.14
C VAL A 422 -11.24 12.87 -1.85
N VAL A 423 -12.08 12.96 -0.82
CA VAL A 423 -11.87 12.28 0.46
C VAL A 423 -11.79 10.75 0.30
N ALA A 424 -12.64 10.17 -0.55
CA ALA A 424 -12.68 8.72 -0.79
C ALA A 424 -11.40 8.15 -1.44
N GLN A 425 -10.54 9.00 -2.02
CA GLN A 425 -9.26 8.57 -2.61
C GLN A 425 -8.14 8.46 -1.57
N PHE A 426 -8.37 8.94 -0.34
CA PHE A 426 -7.35 8.94 0.69
C PHE A 426 -7.12 7.53 1.25
N ALA A 427 -5.88 7.04 1.16
CA ALA A 427 -5.51 5.71 1.63
C ALA A 427 -5.79 5.56 3.13
N GLY A 428 -6.38 4.43 3.54
CA GLY A 428 -6.72 4.15 4.94
C GLY A 428 -8.07 4.72 5.40
N LEU A 429 -8.88 5.26 4.49
CA LEU A 429 -10.28 5.62 4.74
C LEU A 429 -11.26 4.61 4.13
N ARG A 430 -12.41 4.44 4.78
CA ARG A 430 -13.58 3.69 4.29
C ARG A 430 -14.87 4.40 4.69
N ASP A 431 -16.02 3.91 4.21
CA ASP A 431 -17.36 4.43 4.52
C ASP A 431 -17.48 5.96 4.33
N VAL A 432 -16.90 6.47 3.25
CA VAL A 432 -16.91 7.90 2.94
C VAL A 432 -18.27 8.28 2.37
N ARG A 433 -19.07 9.04 3.13
CA ARG A 433 -20.42 9.43 2.73
C ARG A 433 -20.74 10.87 3.11
N LEU A 434 -21.39 11.58 2.21
CA LEU A 434 -21.92 12.92 2.48
C LEU A 434 -23.03 12.81 3.54
N VAL A 435 -22.88 13.55 4.64
CA VAL A 435 -23.84 13.58 5.75
C VAL A 435 -24.74 14.81 5.64
N ASP A 436 -24.12 15.97 5.43
CA ASP A 436 -24.82 17.25 5.35
C ASP A 436 -24.10 18.17 4.35
N GLU A 437 -24.88 18.99 3.65
CA GLU A 437 -24.33 20.12 2.91
C GLU A 437 -25.26 21.33 3.03
N VAL A 438 -24.67 22.47 3.37
CA VAL A 438 -25.41 23.72 3.50
C VAL A 438 -24.63 24.84 2.85
N VAL A 439 -25.30 25.57 1.95
CA VAL A 439 -24.77 26.81 1.41
C VAL A 439 -25.08 27.92 2.41
N ARG A 440 -24.04 28.55 2.93
CA ARG A 440 -24.14 29.74 3.77
C ARG A 440 -23.13 30.74 3.24
N THR A 441 -23.59 31.96 2.99
CA THR A 441 -22.73 33.12 2.75
C THR A 441 -21.68 32.90 1.66
N GLY A 442 -22.11 32.49 0.45
CA GLY A 442 -21.21 32.29 -0.70
C GLY A 442 -20.26 31.09 -0.59
N GLN A 443 -20.43 30.24 0.42
CA GLN A 443 -19.67 29.02 0.64
C GLN A 443 -20.59 27.83 0.84
N ARG A 444 -20.07 26.63 0.56
CA ARG A 444 -20.72 25.38 0.92
C ARG A 444 -19.95 24.75 2.07
N SER A 445 -20.63 24.59 3.20
CA SER A 445 -20.16 23.73 4.28
C SER A 445 -20.60 22.30 3.95
N VAL A 446 -19.65 21.38 3.90
CA VAL A 446 -19.88 19.97 3.57
C VAL A 446 -19.41 19.13 4.74
N VAL A 447 -20.27 18.28 5.29
CA VAL A 447 -19.92 17.30 6.33
C VAL A 447 -19.86 15.93 5.69
N VAL A 448 -18.71 15.27 5.75
CA VAL A 448 -18.49 13.93 5.22
C VAL A 448 -18.15 13.00 6.37
N HIS A 449 -18.92 11.93 6.53
CA HIS A 449 -18.56 10.84 7.42
C HIS A 449 -17.41 10.05 6.79
N VAL A 450 -16.42 9.71 7.59
CA VAL A 450 -15.28 8.87 7.20
C VAL A 450 -15.01 7.83 8.28
N GLY A 451 -14.77 6.59 7.88
CA GLY A 451 -14.14 5.58 8.72
C GLY A 451 -12.62 5.68 8.56
N ILE A 452 -11.89 5.93 9.64
CA ILE A 452 -10.42 6.00 9.65
C ILE A 452 -9.85 4.69 10.21
N ARG A 453 -8.95 4.04 9.48
CA ARG A 453 -8.37 2.76 9.93
C ARG A 453 -7.67 2.90 11.28
N ALA A 454 -7.93 1.97 12.19
CA ALA A 454 -7.60 2.09 13.61
C ALA A 454 -6.09 2.15 13.94
N ASP A 455 -5.20 1.77 13.02
CA ASP A 455 -3.74 1.90 13.18
C ASP A 455 -3.23 3.33 12.95
N ARG A 456 -4.07 4.24 12.46
CA ARG A 456 -3.68 5.62 12.15
C ARG A 456 -3.97 6.59 13.29
N ASP A 457 -3.20 7.66 13.28
CA ASP A 457 -3.53 8.85 14.06
C ASP A 457 -4.76 9.50 13.44
N VAL A 458 -5.84 9.56 14.22
CA VAL A 458 -7.15 10.05 13.79
C VAL A 458 -7.08 11.53 13.41
N GLU A 459 -6.47 12.35 14.26
CA GLU A 459 -6.46 13.81 14.09
C GLU A 459 -5.51 14.21 12.96
N ALA A 460 -4.33 13.59 12.89
CA ALA A 460 -3.39 13.85 11.79
C ALA A 460 -3.97 13.38 10.44
N THR A 461 -4.73 12.29 10.40
CA THR A 461 -5.40 11.84 9.18
C THR A 461 -6.49 12.81 8.74
N ILE A 462 -7.31 13.31 9.67
CA ILE A 462 -8.34 14.33 9.36
C ILE A 462 -7.70 15.58 8.76
N GLU A 463 -6.59 16.04 9.33
CA GLU A 463 -5.91 17.24 8.85
C GLU A 463 -5.30 17.04 7.45
N ALA A 464 -4.65 15.90 7.20
CA ALA A 464 -4.12 15.58 5.87
C ALA A 464 -5.24 15.55 4.81
N VAL A 465 -6.40 15.00 5.15
CA VAL A 465 -7.59 15.00 4.26
C VAL A 465 -8.11 16.42 4.01
N ARG A 466 -8.13 17.28 5.04
CA ARG A 466 -8.52 18.70 4.90
C ARG A 466 -7.58 19.45 3.96
N GLN A 467 -6.28 19.24 4.09
CA GLN A 467 -5.27 19.85 3.22
C GLN A 467 -5.43 19.41 1.77
N GLU A 468 -5.71 18.12 1.54
CA GLU A 468 -5.95 17.57 0.20
C GLU A 468 -7.18 18.22 -0.45
N VAL A 469 -8.30 18.33 0.28
CA VAL A 469 -9.52 18.99 -0.21
C VAL A 469 -9.27 20.48 -0.48
N ALA A 470 -8.52 21.17 0.38
CA ALA A 470 -8.18 22.57 0.20
C ALA A 470 -7.27 22.80 -1.02
N ALA A 471 -6.34 21.88 -1.29
CA ALA A 471 -5.50 21.89 -2.47
C ALA A 471 -6.30 21.63 -3.75
N ALA A 472 -7.28 20.72 -3.71
CA ALA A 472 -8.14 20.39 -4.83
C ALA A 472 -9.11 21.54 -5.19
N TYR A 473 -9.59 22.28 -4.19
CA TYR A 473 -10.60 23.32 -4.36
C TYR A 473 -10.09 24.69 -3.90
N ARG A 474 -8.98 25.17 -4.48
CA ARG A 474 -8.41 26.49 -4.12
C ARG A 474 -9.39 27.65 -4.35
N TRP A 475 -9.49 28.52 -3.37
CA TRP A 475 -10.19 29.81 -3.48
C TRP A 475 -9.31 30.79 -4.25
N PRO A 476 -9.89 31.68 -5.08
CA PRO A 476 -9.15 32.85 -5.53
C PRO A 476 -8.79 33.72 -4.31
N VAL A 477 -7.51 34.00 -4.11
CA VAL A 477 -6.94 34.79 -2.99
C VAL A 477 -6.00 35.86 -3.53
N GLY A 478 -5.94 37.04 -2.89
CA GLY A 478 -4.84 38.00 -3.06
C GLY A 478 -5.18 39.39 -3.60
N VAL A 479 -4.13 40.13 -3.97
CA VAL A 479 -4.21 41.45 -4.63
C VAL A 479 -4.66 41.25 -6.07
N ALA A 480 -5.79 41.85 -6.42
CA ALA A 480 -6.40 41.64 -7.74
C ALA A 480 -5.79 42.50 -8.86
N ARG A 481 -5.09 43.59 -8.51
CA ARG A 481 -4.30 44.37 -9.47
C ARG A 481 -2.82 44.23 -9.14
N THR A 482 -2.00 44.09 -10.18
CA THR A 482 -0.54 44.07 -10.03
C THR A 482 -0.09 45.30 -9.25
N VAL A 483 0.75 45.09 -8.25
CA VAL A 483 1.37 46.19 -7.52
C VAL A 483 2.26 46.97 -8.51
N ALA A 484 2.09 48.29 -8.56
CA ALA A 484 2.84 49.14 -9.50
C ALA A 484 4.25 49.49 -8.98
N ASN A 485 4.43 49.46 -7.66
CA ASN A 485 5.67 49.76 -6.97
C ASN A 485 6.16 48.53 -6.21
N ASP A 486 7.42 48.52 -5.79
CA ASP A 486 7.90 47.51 -4.84
C ASP A 486 7.20 47.73 -3.49
N VAL A 487 6.39 46.75 -3.06
CA VAL A 487 5.80 46.74 -1.71
C VAL A 487 6.76 46.03 -0.77
N PHE A 488 7.02 46.64 0.38
CA PHE A 488 7.91 46.10 1.40
C PHE A 488 7.17 45.71 2.68
N ASP A 489 5.97 46.25 2.90
CA ASP A 489 5.23 46.11 4.14
C ASP A 489 3.72 45.87 3.91
N VAL A 490 3.13 44.97 4.71
CA VAL A 490 1.67 44.77 4.82
C VAL A 490 1.21 45.09 6.24
N ALA A 491 0.54 46.23 6.42
CA ALA A 491 0.00 46.66 7.71
C ALA A 491 -1.32 45.96 8.06
N TYR A 492 -1.47 45.56 9.32
CA TYR A 492 -2.67 44.88 9.81
C TYR A 492 -2.96 45.24 11.28
N LEU A 493 -4.21 44.99 11.71
CA LEU A 493 -4.58 45.14 13.12
C LEU A 493 -4.03 43.95 13.93
N GLY A 494 -3.03 44.20 14.76
CA GLY A 494 -2.39 43.22 15.62
C GLY A 494 -3.22 42.82 16.85
N PRO A 495 -2.66 41.99 17.74
CA PRO A 495 -1.32 41.38 17.64
C PRO A 495 -1.25 40.21 16.63
N ALA A 496 -0.08 39.56 16.54
CA ALA A 496 0.10 38.29 15.84
C ALA A 496 -0.83 37.20 16.41
N GLY A 497 -1.22 36.23 15.59
CA GLY A 497 -2.21 35.20 15.94
C GLY A 497 -3.66 35.66 15.82
N THR A 498 -3.93 36.72 15.04
CA THR A 498 -5.30 37.20 14.77
C THR A 498 -5.74 36.90 13.34
N PHE A 499 -7.06 36.92 13.09
CA PHE A 499 -7.58 36.79 11.72
C PHE A 499 -7.10 37.91 10.78
N SER A 500 -6.77 39.08 11.33
CA SER A 500 -6.15 40.19 10.58
C SER A 500 -4.74 39.85 10.12
N GLU A 501 -3.94 39.16 10.94
CA GLU A 501 -2.62 38.67 10.53
C GLU A 501 -2.76 37.60 9.45
N ALA A 502 -3.70 36.66 9.60
CA ALA A 502 -3.97 35.66 8.58
C ALA A 502 -4.32 36.30 7.22
N ALA A 503 -5.13 37.37 7.22
CA ALA A 503 -5.41 38.14 6.01
C ALA A 503 -4.15 38.81 5.44
N ALA A 504 -3.30 39.35 6.31
CA ALA A 504 -2.06 40.02 5.92
C ALA A 504 -1.06 39.05 5.31
N LEU A 505 -0.92 37.84 5.88
CA LEU A 505 -0.04 36.78 5.39
C LEU A 505 -0.51 36.25 4.04
N GLN A 506 -1.82 36.04 3.86
CA GLN A 506 -2.40 35.67 2.57
C GLN A 506 -2.15 36.74 1.51
N CYS A 507 -2.33 38.02 1.87
CA CYS A 507 -2.03 39.15 1.01
C CYS A 507 -0.54 39.19 0.62
N ALA A 508 0.37 39.14 1.60
CA ALA A 508 1.82 39.15 1.41
C ALA A 508 2.27 38.01 0.48
N THR A 509 1.78 36.78 0.73
CA THR A 509 2.08 35.62 -0.10
C THR A 509 1.65 35.83 -1.55
N SER A 510 0.48 36.45 -1.79
CA SER A 510 -0.04 36.70 -3.14
C SER A 510 0.81 37.67 -3.97
N ILE A 511 1.66 38.46 -3.32
CA ILE A 511 2.58 39.43 -3.96
C ILE A 511 4.06 39.06 -3.75
N GLY A 512 4.34 37.84 -3.27
CA GLY A 512 5.71 37.32 -3.12
C GLY A 512 6.49 37.81 -1.88
N LEU A 513 5.81 38.41 -0.90
CA LEU A 513 6.44 38.88 0.35
C LEU A 513 6.46 37.81 1.43
N GLN A 514 7.46 37.90 2.32
CA GLN A 514 7.67 36.98 3.43
C GLN A 514 6.94 37.47 4.70
N ALA A 515 6.73 36.58 5.67
CA ALA A 515 6.04 36.93 6.92
C ALA A 515 6.75 38.04 7.74
N GLY A 516 8.06 38.23 7.56
CA GLY A 516 8.83 39.32 8.19
C GLY A 516 8.44 40.73 7.70
N ASN A 517 7.64 40.82 6.66
CA ASN A 517 7.15 42.06 6.06
C ASN A 517 5.77 42.50 6.60
N LEU A 518 5.26 41.86 7.67
CA LEU A 518 3.98 42.22 8.27
C LEU A 518 4.17 43.31 9.35
N LEU A 519 3.41 44.40 9.25
CA LEU A 519 3.42 45.51 10.21
C LEU A 519 2.19 45.49 11.11
N ALA A 520 2.34 44.94 12.32
CA ALA A 520 1.28 44.98 13.33
C ALA A 520 1.05 46.41 13.86
N ARG A 521 -0.22 46.78 14.03
CA ARG A 521 -0.66 48.05 14.65
C ARG A 521 -1.75 47.81 15.68
N SER A 522 -1.89 48.72 16.64
CA SER A 522 -2.79 48.52 17.78
C SER A 522 -4.24 48.98 17.50
N ALA A 523 -4.43 49.81 16.47
CA ALA A 523 -5.75 50.32 16.10
C ALA A 523 -5.89 50.54 14.58
N PHE A 524 -7.12 50.48 14.05
CA PHE A 524 -7.39 50.72 12.63
C PHE A 524 -6.91 52.09 12.11
N PRO A 525 -7.00 53.21 12.86
CA PRO A 525 -6.41 54.47 12.42
C PRO A 525 -4.88 54.39 12.20
N GLU A 526 -4.16 53.62 13.02
CA GLU A 526 -2.72 53.42 12.87
C GLU A 526 -2.38 52.53 11.66
N VAL A 527 -3.22 51.54 11.37
CA VAL A 527 -3.13 50.72 10.15
C VAL A 527 -3.23 51.62 8.92
N LEU A 528 -4.25 52.50 8.87
CA LEU A 528 -4.46 53.43 7.75
C LEU A 528 -3.36 54.51 7.68
N ALA A 529 -2.88 55.02 8.82
CA ALA A 529 -1.79 55.99 8.86
C ALA A 529 -0.44 55.42 8.40
N SER A 530 -0.30 54.09 8.35
CA SER A 530 0.91 53.42 7.85
C SER A 530 0.99 53.40 6.32
N LEU A 531 -0.11 53.69 5.62
CA LEU A 531 -0.18 53.71 4.16
C LEU A 531 0.73 54.80 3.57
N ARG A 532 1.68 54.37 2.75
CA ARG A 532 2.65 55.19 2.01
C ARG A 532 3.12 54.37 0.80
N PRO A 533 3.80 54.96 -0.19
CA PRO A 533 4.39 54.17 -1.28
C PRO A 533 5.25 53.02 -0.73
N GLY A 534 4.99 51.79 -1.20
CA GLY A 534 5.64 50.58 -0.73
C GLY A 534 5.03 49.96 0.55
N THR A 535 3.91 50.48 1.05
CA THR A 535 3.16 49.90 2.18
C THR A 535 1.68 49.77 1.85
N ILE A 536 1.17 48.55 1.89
CA ILE A 536 -0.26 48.25 1.78
C ILE A 536 -0.82 47.87 3.15
N ALA A 537 -2.14 47.86 3.27
CA ALA A 537 -2.82 47.43 4.48
C ALA A 537 -3.97 46.46 4.19
N VAL A 538 -4.24 45.55 5.12
CA VAL A 538 -5.48 44.75 5.12
C VAL A 538 -6.43 45.27 6.18
N LEU A 539 -7.69 45.52 5.80
CA LEU A 539 -8.70 46.07 6.71
C LEU A 539 -10.00 45.28 6.61
N PRO A 540 -10.51 44.70 7.71
CA PRO A 540 -11.75 43.94 7.68
C PRO A 540 -12.93 44.86 7.34
N ILE A 541 -13.81 44.43 6.45
CA ILE A 541 -14.94 45.24 5.98
C ILE A 541 -16.28 44.60 6.25
N SER A 542 -16.39 43.28 6.13
CA SER A 542 -17.62 42.55 6.47
C SER A 542 -17.29 41.18 7.05
N SER A 543 -18.15 40.72 7.94
CA SER A 543 -18.17 39.34 8.44
C SER A 543 -19.52 38.72 8.12
N SER A 544 -19.53 37.48 7.64
CA SER A 544 -20.79 36.76 7.42
C SER A 544 -21.52 36.44 8.72
N ALA A 545 -20.83 36.43 9.87
CA ALA A 545 -21.44 36.22 11.18
C ALA A 545 -22.04 37.51 11.77
N SER A 546 -21.42 38.68 11.56
CA SER A 546 -21.77 39.91 12.26
C SER A 546 -22.07 41.13 11.37
N GLY A 547 -22.06 40.97 10.05
CA GLY A 547 -22.30 42.06 9.10
C GLY A 547 -21.10 43.03 8.97
N LEU A 548 -21.39 44.31 8.75
CA LEU A 548 -20.39 45.35 8.48
C LEU A 548 -19.44 45.55 9.68
N VAL A 549 -18.13 45.63 9.43
CA VAL A 549 -17.13 45.85 10.48
C VAL A 549 -17.05 47.34 10.81
N ARG A 550 -17.95 47.73 11.70
CA ARG A 550 -18.20 49.09 12.17
C ARG A 550 -16.96 49.94 12.45
N ARG A 551 -16.05 49.43 13.27
CA ARG A 551 -14.83 50.13 13.69
C ARG A 551 -13.87 50.41 12.53
N ALA A 552 -13.83 49.53 11.53
CA ALA A 552 -13.00 49.71 10.35
C ALA A 552 -13.58 50.76 9.40
N VAL A 553 -14.92 50.76 9.24
CA VAL A 553 -15.64 51.80 8.49
C VAL A 553 -15.45 53.18 9.11
N ASP A 554 -15.52 53.30 10.44
CA ASP A 554 -15.23 54.56 11.15
C ASP A 554 -13.82 55.06 10.86
N ALA A 555 -12.83 54.17 10.94
CA ALA A 555 -11.44 54.54 10.65
C ALA A 555 -11.26 55.00 9.19
N LEU A 556 -11.93 54.35 8.23
CA LEU A 556 -11.89 54.75 6.81
C LEU A 556 -12.52 56.12 6.57
N LEU A 557 -13.64 56.42 7.23
CA LEU A 557 -14.32 57.72 7.09
C LEU A 557 -13.54 58.85 7.78
N ALA A 558 -12.89 58.57 8.91
CA ALA A 558 -12.11 59.56 9.66
C ALA A 558 -10.70 59.80 9.09
N HIS A 559 -10.18 58.90 8.24
CA HIS A 559 -8.82 59.01 7.73
C HIS A 559 -8.68 60.14 6.68
N PRO A 560 -7.82 61.15 6.89
CA PRO A 560 -7.77 62.35 6.05
C PRO A 560 -7.01 62.18 4.74
N GLY A 561 -6.12 61.19 4.62
CA GLY A 561 -5.32 60.93 3.42
C GLY A 561 -6.09 60.16 2.35
N PRO A 562 -5.66 60.17 1.07
CA PRO A 562 -6.29 59.37 0.03
C PRO A 562 -5.99 57.87 0.22
N VAL A 563 -6.99 57.02 -0.01
CA VAL A 563 -6.90 55.57 0.17
C VAL A 563 -7.57 54.90 -1.01
N VAL A 564 -6.89 53.92 -1.61
CA VAL A 564 -7.40 53.14 -2.73
C VAL A 564 -7.45 51.66 -2.35
N ALA A 565 -8.57 51.00 -2.65
CA ALA A 565 -8.77 49.56 -2.51
C ALA A 565 -8.55 48.86 -3.86
N SER A 566 -7.84 47.74 -3.85
CA SER A 566 -7.39 47.04 -5.07
C SER A 566 -7.69 45.54 -5.08
N GLY A 567 -8.07 44.98 -3.94
CA GLY A 567 -8.40 43.57 -3.83
C GLY A 567 -9.12 43.26 -2.53
N VAL A 568 -9.47 41.99 -2.39
CA VAL A 568 -10.10 41.44 -1.19
C VAL A 568 -9.41 40.16 -0.77
N VAL A 569 -9.31 39.95 0.54
CA VAL A 569 -8.86 38.71 1.15
C VAL A 569 -9.97 38.18 2.04
N ASP A 570 -10.42 36.96 1.79
CA ASP A 570 -11.46 36.30 2.57
C ASP A 570 -10.79 35.32 3.55
N VAL A 571 -10.90 35.59 4.86
CA VAL A 571 -10.37 34.71 5.90
C VAL A 571 -11.50 33.92 6.53
N ALA A 572 -11.39 32.58 6.50
CA ALA A 572 -12.28 31.72 7.25
C ALA A 572 -12.06 31.92 8.76
N VAL A 573 -13.12 32.30 9.46
CA VAL A 573 -13.13 32.46 10.91
C VAL A 573 -13.53 31.11 11.50
N ARG A 574 -12.55 30.41 12.07
CA ARG A 574 -12.73 29.14 12.79
C ARG A 574 -12.12 29.30 14.16
N PHE A 575 -12.78 28.72 15.16
CA PHE A 575 -12.29 28.74 16.53
C PHE A 575 -11.94 27.32 16.98
N ASP A 576 -10.75 27.17 17.54
CA ASP A 576 -10.33 25.94 18.23
C ASP A 576 -10.22 26.23 19.74
N ALA A 577 -10.44 25.21 20.55
CA ALA A 577 -10.28 25.27 22.00
C ALA A 577 -8.87 24.80 22.39
N TYR A 578 -8.14 25.63 23.11
CA TYR A 578 -6.76 25.38 23.53
C TYR A 578 -6.64 25.34 25.05
N ALA A 579 -5.71 24.54 25.56
CA ALA A 579 -5.31 24.55 26.97
C ALA A 579 -3.82 24.20 27.13
N ALA A 580 -3.20 24.74 28.18
CA ALA A 580 -1.82 24.39 28.55
C ALA A 580 -1.75 23.11 29.40
N ALA A 581 -2.76 22.87 30.25
CA ALA A 581 -2.80 21.71 31.13
C ALA A 581 -3.13 20.43 30.34
N PRO A 582 -2.44 19.30 30.60
CA PRO A 582 -2.81 18.01 30.05
C PRO A 582 -4.13 17.52 30.68
N GLY A 583 -5.09 17.10 29.84
CA GLY A 583 -6.37 16.59 30.29
C GLY A 583 -7.36 16.39 29.15
N SER A 584 -8.45 15.66 29.39
CA SER A 584 -9.61 15.63 28.48
C SER A 584 -10.51 16.84 28.75
N LEU A 585 -11.37 17.21 27.80
CA LEU A 585 -12.30 18.34 27.97
C LEU A 585 -13.17 18.24 29.24
N GLU A 586 -13.51 17.02 29.67
CA GLU A 586 -14.21 16.78 30.93
C GLU A 586 -13.51 17.38 32.15
N SER A 587 -12.17 17.38 32.20
CA SER A 587 -11.43 17.92 33.34
C SER A 587 -11.49 19.44 33.45
N PHE A 588 -12.01 20.12 32.44
CA PHE A 588 -12.15 21.57 32.40
C PHE A 588 -13.59 22.06 32.61
N ARG A 589 -14.52 21.19 32.99
CA ARG A 589 -15.91 21.59 33.27
C ARG A 589 -15.95 22.63 34.39
N GLY A 590 -16.58 23.79 34.15
CA GLY A 590 -16.63 24.92 35.09
C GLY A 590 -15.42 25.85 35.05
N ALA A 591 -14.40 25.56 34.24
CA ALA A 591 -13.21 26.40 34.08
C ALA A 591 -13.50 27.71 33.34
N PRO A 592 -12.68 28.76 33.53
CA PRO A 592 -12.72 29.95 32.69
C PRO A 592 -12.33 29.63 31.24
N VAL A 593 -13.02 30.26 30.29
CA VAL A 593 -12.70 30.23 28.86
C VAL A 593 -12.51 31.65 28.34
N TYR A 594 -11.29 31.92 27.85
CA TYR A 594 -10.88 33.24 27.37
C TYR A 594 -11.09 33.38 25.87
N SER A 595 -11.63 34.52 25.42
CA SER A 595 -11.58 34.95 24.01
C SER A 595 -12.01 36.40 23.87
N HIS A 596 -11.81 36.96 22.67
CA HIS A 596 -12.44 38.22 22.29
C HIS A 596 -13.98 38.09 22.36
N PRO A 597 -14.75 39.16 22.68
CA PRO A 597 -16.22 39.09 22.78
C PRO A 597 -16.89 38.45 21.56
N GLN A 598 -16.38 38.72 20.36
CA GLN A 598 -16.87 38.13 19.11
C GLN A 598 -16.56 36.63 18.98
N GLY A 599 -15.47 36.14 19.57
CA GLY A 599 -15.14 34.72 19.62
C GLY A 599 -16.04 33.97 20.61
N LEU A 600 -16.26 34.54 21.80
CA LEU A 600 -17.19 34.00 22.79
C LEU A 600 -18.62 33.92 22.25
N ALA A 601 -19.09 34.99 21.60
CA ALA A 601 -20.43 35.04 20.99
C ALA A 601 -20.61 34.06 19.82
N GLN A 602 -19.52 33.59 19.22
CA GLN A 602 -19.54 32.59 18.15
C GLN A 602 -19.34 31.17 18.65
N CYS A 603 -19.10 30.92 19.94
CA CYS A 603 -18.82 29.57 20.48
C CYS A 603 -19.74 29.21 21.65
N THR A 604 -20.97 29.76 21.67
CA THR A 604 -21.89 29.64 22.80
C THR A 604 -22.32 28.20 23.07
N ARG A 605 -22.47 27.36 22.04
CA ARG A 605 -22.85 25.94 22.20
C ARG A 605 -21.71 25.13 22.80
N PHE A 606 -20.48 25.38 22.40
CA PHE A 606 -19.29 24.76 23.00
C PHE A 606 -19.18 25.12 24.48
N ILE A 607 -19.27 26.43 24.78
CA ILE A 607 -19.22 26.97 26.14
C ILE A 607 -20.31 26.32 27.01
N ALA A 608 -21.54 26.25 26.51
CA ALA A 608 -22.66 25.64 27.21
C ALA A 608 -22.49 24.12 27.40
N ARG A 609 -22.04 23.39 26.36
CA ARG A 609 -21.84 21.93 26.41
C ARG A 609 -20.89 21.50 27.53
N TRP A 610 -19.81 22.28 27.71
CA TRP A 610 -18.78 22.02 28.70
C TRP A 610 -18.97 22.80 30.02
N GLY A 611 -19.99 23.66 30.11
CA GLY A 611 -20.28 24.45 31.32
C GLY A 611 -19.15 25.44 31.67
N LEU A 612 -18.49 26.01 30.67
CA LEU A 612 -17.35 26.91 30.83
C LEU A 612 -17.80 28.32 31.23
N GLN A 613 -16.93 29.08 31.90
CA GLN A 613 -17.18 30.46 32.31
C GLN A 613 -16.53 31.46 31.33
N PRO A 614 -17.30 32.11 30.44
CA PRO A 614 -16.74 33.01 29.44
C PRO A 614 -16.10 34.25 30.08
N VAL A 615 -14.86 34.57 29.70
CA VAL A 615 -14.13 35.75 30.16
C VAL A 615 -13.55 36.49 28.96
N GLU A 616 -13.92 37.76 28.80
CA GLU A 616 -13.51 38.59 27.68
C GLU A 616 -12.03 38.98 27.73
N THR A 617 -11.40 39.01 26.56
CA THR A 617 -10.04 39.53 26.32
C THR A 617 -10.02 40.51 25.14
N ASP A 618 -8.95 41.29 25.02
CA ASP A 618 -8.81 42.29 23.94
C ASP A 618 -8.59 41.66 22.56
N SER A 619 -8.12 40.42 22.49
CA SER A 619 -7.92 39.67 21.24
C SER A 619 -7.97 38.15 21.45
N THR A 620 -8.11 37.40 20.36
CA THR A 620 -8.01 35.93 20.35
C THR A 620 -6.61 35.45 20.70
N ALA A 621 -5.57 36.19 20.32
CA ALA A 621 -4.19 35.89 20.69
C ALA A 621 -3.94 36.14 22.19
N GLY A 622 -4.42 37.27 22.72
CA GLY A 622 -4.34 37.55 24.16
C GLY A 622 -5.13 36.55 25.01
N ALA A 623 -6.12 35.88 24.44
CA ALA A 623 -6.79 34.76 25.11
C ALA A 623 -5.89 33.53 25.26
N LEU A 624 -5.12 33.19 24.23
CA LEU A 624 -4.14 32.10 24.26
C LEU A 624 -3.06 32.38 25.31
N GLU A 625 -2.50 33.59 25.32
CA GLU A 625 -1.51 34.02 26.32
C GLU A 625 -2.07 33.93 27.75
N ARG A 626 -3.32 34.35 27.94
CA ARG A 626 -3.98 34.31 29.25
C ARG A 626 -4.26 32.88 29.73
N ALA A 627 -4.64 31.97 28.83
CA ALA A 627 -4.81 30.56 29.17
C ALA A 627 -3.47 29.88 29.48
N LEU A 628 -2.41 30.24 28.76
CA LEU A 628 -1.06 29.73 28.98
C LEU A 628 -0.49 30.16 30.35
N GLY A 629 -0.72 31.42 30.74
CA GLY A 629 -0.27 31.97 32.03
C GLY A 629 -1.23 31.77 33.20
N SER A 630 -2.27 30.95 33.06
CA SER A 630 -3.29 30.76 34.10
C SER A 630 -2.83 29.74 35.17
N ASP A 631 -2.90 30.13 36.44
CA ASP A 631 -2.59 29.25 37.59
C ASP A 631 -3.68 28.18 37.85
N VAL A 632 -4.83 28.30 37.19
CA VAL A 632 -5.94 27.34 37.24
C VAL A 632 -6.18 26.74 35.85
N PRO A 633 -6.74 25.51 35.75
CA PRO A 633 -7.16 24.95 34.46
C PRO A 633 -8.07 25.94 33.73
N ALA A 634 -7.66 26.34 32.54
CA ALA A 634 -8.37 27.33 31.73
C ALA A 634 -8.28 26.98 30.24
N LEU A 635 -9.28 27.44 29.49
CA LEU A 635 -9.32 27.32 28.04
C LEU A 635 -9.13 28.68 27.38
N ALA A 636 -8.64 28.66 26.15
CA ALA A 636 -8.72 29.77 25.23
C ALA A 636 -9.44 29.36 23.95
N LEU A 637 -10.26 30.25 23.40
CA LEU A 637 -10.81 30.12 22.05
C LEU A 637 -10.02 31.05 21.13
N GLY A 638 -9.20 30.44 20.29
CA GLY A 638 -8.33 31.13 19.33
C GLY A 638 -8.66 30.75 17.90
N GLY A 639 -8.10 31.47 16.93
CA GLY A 639 -8.11 31.05 15.53
C GLY A 639 -7.53 29.63 15.36
N ALA A 640 -7.85 28.98 14.24
CA ALA A 640 -7.32 27.66 13.92
C ALA A 640 -5.78 27.66 13.82
N ASP A 641 -5.17 26.56 14.24
CA ASP A 641 -3.72 26.27 14.14
C ASP A 641 -2.79 27.31 14.81
N LEU A 642 -3.28 27.96 15.88
CA LEU A 642 -2.50 28.92 16.68
C LEU A 642 -1.80 28.27 17.90
N ALA A 643 -1.72 26.94 17.95
CA ALA A 643 -0.99 26.23 19.00
C ALA A 643 0.49 26.64 18.95
N THR A 644 0.92 27.43 19.93
CA THR A 644 2.30 27.88 20.08
C THR A 644 2.75 27.60 21.51
N GLY A 645 4.01 27.15 21.67
CA GLY A 645 4.56 26.78 22.97
C GLY A 645 3.86 25.57 23.60
N ASP A 646 3.45 25.70 24.87
CA ASP A 646 2.85 24.61 25.67
C ASP A 646 1.33 24.46 25.48
N LEU A 647 0.71 25.25 24.61
CA LEU A 647 -0.73 25.15 24.32
C LEU A 647 -1.03 23.95 23.40
N ARG A 648 -2.02 23.15 23.80
CA ARG A 648 -2.53 22.01 23.03
C ARG A 648 -3.96 22.27 22.61
N VAL A 649 -4.30 21.81 21.40
CA VAL A 649 -5.68 21.81 20.92
C VAL A 649 -6.46 20.70 21.63
N LEU A 650 -7.52 21.04 22.33
CA LEU A 650 -8.43 20.09 22.99
C LEU A 650 -9.62 19.71 22.12
N GLU A 651 -10.17 20.67 21.38
CA GLU A 651 -11.24 20.45 20.41
C GLU A 651 -11.10 21.46 19.26
N ARG A 652 -11.28 21.01 18.03
CA ARG A 652 -11.26 21.87 16.84
C ARG A 652 -12.68 22.29 16.45
N GLU A 653 -12.80 23.44 15.79
CA GLU A 653 -14.05 23.96 15.19
C GLU A 653 -15.21 24.06 16.19
N VAL A 654 -14.95 24.73 17.31
CA VAL A 654 -15.89 24.91 18.41
C VAL A 654 -16.90 26.05 18.19
N ASP A 655 -16.83 26.68 17.01
CA ASP A 655 -17.76 27.72 16.60
C ASP A 655 -19.17 27.20 16.26
N ASP A 656 -20.17 28.01 16.59
CA ASP A 656 -21.60 27.77 16.38
C ASP A 656 -21.98 27.93 14.91
N LEU A 657 -21.37 28.91 14.25
CA LEU A 657 -21.57 29.22 12.84
C LEU A 657 -20.33 28.85 12.03
N SER A 658 -20.34 27.60 11.61
CA SER A 658 -19.40 27.09 10.63
C SER A 658 -19.35 27.88 9.34
N GLY A 659 -18.14 28.11 8.84
CA GLY A 659 -17.95 28.80 7.57
C GLY A 659 -18.15 30.30 7.65
N SER A 660 -18.03 30.88 8.85
CA SER A 660 -17.90 32.31 9.00
C SER A 660 -16.68 32.80 8.22
N ILE A 661 -16.84 33.90 7.49
CA ILE A 661 -15.78 34.55 6.72
C ILE A 661 -15.73 35.99 7.18
N THR A 662 -14.53 36.50 7.39
CA THR A 662 -14.31 37.94 7.42
C THR A 662 -13.60 38.33 6.14
N ARG A 663 -14.21 39.25 5.39
CA ARG A 663 -13.64 39.85 4.19
C ARG A 663 -12.82 41.07 4.55
N PHE A 664 -11.61 41.14 4.03
CA PHE A 664 -10.67 42.24 4.22
C PHE A 664 -10.44 42.96 2.90
N LEU A 665 -10.46 44.29 2.90
CA LEU A 665 -10.00 45.10 1.79
C LEU A 665 -8.47 45.18 1.82
N VAL A 666 -7.85 45.07 0.64
CA VAL A 666 -6.44 45.43 0.44
C VAL A 666 -6.38 46.90 0.03
N LEU A 667 -5.74 47.71 0.85
CA LEU A 667 -5.67 49.16 0.75
C LEU A 667 -4.25 49.64 0.46
N GLY A 668 -4.13 50.73 -0.29
CA GLY A 668 -2.87 51.39 -0.64
C GLY A 668 -3.09 52.88 -0.89
N VAL A 669 -2.01 53.60 -1.19
CA VAL A 669 -2.08 54.99 -1.65
C VAL A 669 -2.39 55.06 -3.15
N PRO A 670 -2.89 56.19 -3.68
CA PRO A 670 -3.05 56.37 -5.12
C PRO A 670 -1.75 56.10 -5.88
N GLY A 671 -1.80 55.29 -6.93
CA GLY A 671 -0.64 54.89 -7.72
C GLY A 671 0.11 53.66 -7.20
N GLU A 672 -0.28 53.09 -6.04
CA GLU A 672 0.35 51.87 -5.50
C GLU A 672 0.01 50.62 -6.31
N PHE A 673 -1.16 50.62 -6.96
CA PHE A 673 -1.65 49.52 -7.78
C PHE A 673 -1.71 49.94 -9.24
N ALA A 674 -1.24 49.07 -10.13
CA ALA A 674 -1.26 49.32 -11.56
C ALA A 674 -2.71 49.33 -12.07
N PRO A 675 -3.04 50.18 -13.06
CA PRO A 675 -4.29 50.07 -13.77
C PRO A 675 -4.36 48.71 -14.47
N GLN A 676 -5.51 48.04 -14.35
CA GLN A 676 -5.75 46.72 -14.91
C GLN A 676 -5.94 46.83 -16.42
N ARG A 677 -5.07 46.19 -17.23
CA ARG A 677 -4.99 46.38 -18.70
C ARG A 677 -5.38 45.14 -19.52
N ASP A 678 -5.70 44.02 -18.90
CA ASP A 678 -5.82 42.71 -19.55
C ASP A 678 -7.27 42.25 -19.88
N GLY A 679 -8.25 43.16 -19.85
CA GLY A 679 -9.63 42.85 -20.26
C GLY A 679 -10.51 42.18 -19.20
N SER A 680 -10.08 42.11 -17.95
CA SER A 680 -10.84 41.62 -16.78
C SER A 680 -11.85 42.65 -16.19
N ASP A 681 -12.04 43.78 -16.89
CA ASP A 681 -12.94 44.91 -16.57
C ASP A 681 -14.40 44.54 -16.21
N PRO A 682 -15.08 43.55 -16.84
CA PRO A 682 -16.50 43.28 -16.54
C PRO A 682 -16.79 42.77 -15.11
N THR A 683 -15.76 42.38 -14.34
CA THR A 683 -15.90 41.88 -12.95
C THR A 683 -15.52 42.91 -11.89
N LEU A 684 -15.02 44.08 -12.28
CA LEU A 684 -14.70 45.15 -11.36
C LEU A 684 -15.97 45.79 -10.81
N ARG A 685 -15.95 46.10 -9.52
CA ARG A 685 -17.00 46.85 -8.85
C ARG A 685 -16.39 48.03 -8.11
N SER A 686 -17.06 49.17 -8.21
CA SER A 686 -16.79 50.33 -7.38
C SER A 686 -17.12 50.01 -5.93
N VAL A 687 -16.24 50.36 -5.00
CA VAL A 687 -16.46 50.21 -3.56
C VAL A 687 -16.50 51.60 -2.94
N ARG A 688 -17.64 51.97 -2.36
CA ARG A 688 -17.87 53.24 -1.68
C ARG A 688 -18.22 53.01 -0.22
N VAL A 689 -17.74 53.90 0.64
CA VAL A 689 -18.07 53.91 2.07
C VAL A 689 -18.71 55.25 2.42
N GLY A 690 -19.66 55.27 3.36
CA GLY A 690 -20.30 56.51 3.77
C GLY A 690 -21.03 56.40 5.10
N ALA A 691 -21.40 57.57 5.64
CA ALA A 691 -21.99 57.68 6.97
C ALA A 691 -23.49 57.38 7.01
N ARG A 692 -24.22 57.66 5.91
CA ARG A 692 -25.67 57.45 5.81
C ARG A 692 -26.02 56.71 4.52
N ALA A 693 -26.67 55.55 4.64
CA ALA A 693 -27.07 54.72 3.51
C ALA A 693 -28.03 55.45 2.55
N GLU A 694 -28.79 56.42 3.07
CA GLU A 694 -29.69 57.31 2.32
C GLU A 694 -28.97 58.07 1.21
N ASP A 695 -27.70 58.45 1.42
CA ASP A 695 -26.90 59.25 0.49
C ASP A 695 -26.63 58.49 -0.83
N VAL A 696 -26.76 57.16 -0.83
CA VAL A 696 -26.51 56.31 -2.02
C VAL A 696 -27.75 55.60 -2.56
N LEU A 697 -28.93 55.77 -1.95
CA LEU A 697 -30.18 55.23 -2.47
C LEU A 697 -30.51 55.71 -3.91
N PRO A 698 -30.24 56.98 -4.29
CA PRO A 698 -30.45 57.43 -5.68
C PRO A 698 -29.58 56.69 -6.71
N LEU A 699 -28.37 56.26 -6.32
CA LEU A 699 -27.48 55.47 -7.17
C LEU A 699 -27.99 54.04 -7.40
N LEU A 700 -28.83 53.53 -6.48
CA LEU A 700 -29.48 52.22 -6.62
C LEU A 700 -30.78 52.31 -7.42
N ALA A 701 -31.49 53.44 -7.34
CA ALA A 701 -32.78 53.66 -8.00
C ALA A 701 -32.68 53.93 -9.52
N THR A 702 -31.54 54.40 -10.01
CA THR A 702 -31.34 54.87 -11.39
C THR A 702 -31.15 53.75 -12.45
N GLY A 703 -31.23 52.47 -12.07
CA GLY A 703 -31.27 51.34 -13.02
C GLY A 703 -29.99 51.10 -13.86
N GLY A 704 -28.93 51.89 -13.65
CA GLY A 704 -27.69 51.84 -14.45
C GLY A 704 -26.66 50.77 -14.04
N ALA A 705 -26.83 50.13 -12.88
CA ALA A 705 -25.90 49.10 -12.40
C ALA A 705 -26.48 47.68 -12.61
N ALA A 706 -25.79 46.84 -13.38
CA ALA A 706 -26.10 45.41 -13.48
C ALA A 706 -25.88 44.64 -12.16
N PHE A 707 -25.10 45.20 -11.23
CA PHE A 707 -24.87 44.65 -9.90
C PHE A 707 -24.75 45.77 -8.86
N ALA A 708 -25.46 45.65 -7.74
CA ALA A 708 -25.25 46.48 -6.56
C ALA A 708 -25.49 45.69 -5.26
N GLU A 709 -24.58 45.85 -4.30
CA GLU A 709 -24.63 45.26 -2.96
C GLU A 709 -24.42 46.39 -1.94
N LEU A 710 -25.42 46.63 -1.08
CA LEU A 710 -25.38 47.66 -0.04
C LEU A 710 -25.34 46.98 1.33
N LEU A 711 -24.19 47.04 2.01
CA LEU A 711 -24.04 46.59 3.39
C LEU A 711 -24.27 47.77 4.32
N THR A 712 -25.08 47.61 5.36
CA THR A 712 -25.35 48.67 6.35
C THR A 712 -25.16 48.17 7.77
N ASP A 713 -24.94 49.11 8.70
CA ASP A 713 -25.03 48.86 10.12
C ASP A 713 -26.24 49.58 10.73
N ALA A 714 -26.51 49.32 12.02
CA ALA A 714 -27.64 49.94 12.73
C ALA A 714 -27.54 51.46 12.88
N ALA A 715 -26.36 52.05 12.67
CA ALA A 715 -26.14 53.49 12.71
C ALA A 715 -26.31 54.16 11.33
N GLY A 716 -26.69 53.38 10.30
CA GLY A 716 -26.90 53.87 8.95
C GLY A 716 -25.63 53.99 8.11
N ARG A 717 -24.45 53.62 8.64
CA ARG A 717 -23.22 53.59 7.84
C ARG A 717 -23.30 52.47 6.83
N PHE A 718 -22.59 52.66 5.72
CA PHE A 718 -22.69 51.71 4.63
C PHE A 718 -21.38 51.45 3.90
N LEU A 719 -21.35 50.29 3.25
CA LEU A 719 -20.45 49.96 2.15
C LEU A 719 -21.30 49.61 0.93
N LEU A 720 -21.14 50.37 -0.15
CA LEU A 720 -21.80 50.12 -1.42
C LEU A 720 -20.79 49.53 -2.41
N ILE A 721 -21.12 48.37 -2.94
CA ILE A 721 -20.40 47.74 -4.04
C ILE A 721 -21.28 47.79 -5.28
N SER A 722 -20.82 48.41 -6.36
CA SER A 722 -21.65 48.59 -7.56
C SER A 722 -20.86 48.48 -8.86
N SER A 723 -21.49 47.92 -9.90
CA SER A 723 -20.95 47.93 -11.27
C SER A 723 -21.08 49.30 -11.95
N ALA A 724 -21.73 50.29 -11.32
CA ALA A 724 -21.82 51.64 -11.86
C ALA A 724 -20.44 52.33 -11.84
N SER A 725 -19.97 52.75 -13.01
CA SER A 725 -18.70 53.47 -13.22
C SER A 725 -18.82 55.00 -13.09
N GLY A 726 -19.99 55.50 -12.66
CA GLY A 726 -20.25 56.95 -12.56
C GLY A 726 -19.29 57.66 -11.58
N ALA A 727 -18.76 58.81 -12.02
CA ALA A 727 -17.80 59.64 -11.30
C ALA A 727 -18.41 60.59 -10.26
N GLU A 728 -19.75 60.67 -10.16
CA GLU A 728 -20.39 61.48 -9.13
C GLU A 728 -20.21 60.81 -7.76
N GLU A 729 -19.59 61.53 -6.83
CA GLU A 729 -19.54 61.19 -5.40
C GLU A 729 -20.68 61.93 -4.70
N PRO A 730 -21.75 61.21 -4.27
CA PRO A 730 -22.76 61.82 -3.43
C PRO A 730 -22.11 62.43 -2.17
N PRO A 731 -22.62 63.58 -1.68
CA PRO A 731 -22.08 64.23 -0.49
C PRO A 731 -22.00 63.25 0.69
N GLY A 732 -20.87 63.22 1.41
CA GLY A 732 -20.69 62.34 2.57
C GLY A 732 -20.30 60.89 2.26
N THR A 733 -20.02 60.59 0.98
CA THR A 733 -19.51 59.29 0.53
C THR A 733 -18.05 59.39 0.07
N ARG A 734 -17.33 58.28 0.16
CA ARG A 734 -15.92 58.17 -0.24
C ARG A 734 -15.75 56.98 -1.16
N LEU A 735 -15.29 57.21 -2.40
CA LEU A 735 -14.91 56.14 -3.32
C LEU A 735 -13.53 55.58 -2.92
N LEU A 736 -13.48 54.28 -2.63
CA LEU A 736 -12.23 53.57 -2.37
C LEU A 736 -11.58 53.08 -3.67
N GLY A 737 -12.32 52.99 -4.77
CA GLY A 737 -11.80 52.57 -6.07
C GLY A 737 -12.61 51.44 -6.68
N THR A 738 -12.02 50.76 -7.67
CA THR A 738 -12.63 49.63 -8.38
C THR A 738 -11.78 48.39 -8.18
N LEU A 739 -12.41 47.28 -7.78
CA LEU A 739 -11.72 46.01 -7.53
C LEU A 739 -12.62 44.82 -7.91
N PRO A 740 -12.04 43.65 -8.22
CA PRO A 740 -12.84 42.45 -8.47
C PRO A 740 -13.65 42.09 -7.23
N TRP A 741 -14.96 41.99 -7.42
CA TRP A 741 -15.86 41.65 -6.34
C TRP A 741 -16.78 40.51 -6.77
N SER A 742 -16.62 39.37 -6.11
CA SER A 742 -17.55 38.25 -6.23
C SER A 742 -18.64 38.41 -5.16
N PRO A 743 -19.94 38.33 -5.53
CA PRO A 743 -21.03 38.30 -4.56
C PRO A 743 -20.90 37.03 -3.73
N ARG A 744 -20.33 37.16 -2.52
CA ARG A 744 -20.10 36.04 -1.60
C ARG A 744 -20.56 36.35 -0.16
N THR A 745 -21.30 37.44 0.07
CA THR A 745 -21.88 37.76 1.39
C THR A 745 -23.39 37.97 1.25
N PRO A 746 -24.26 37.35 2.07
CA PRO A 746 -25.63 37.81 2.19
C PRO A 746 -25.55 39.12 2.97
N VAL A 747 -25.98 40.21 2.34
CA VAL A 747 -26.40 41.41 3.06
C VAL A 747 -27.48 40.95 4.04
N VAL A 748 -27.27 41.11 5.35
CA VAL A 748 -28.40 41.15 6.28
C VAL A 748 -29.22 42.36 5.85
N ARG A 749 -30.28 42.13 5.08
CA ARG A 749 -31.25 43.18 4.76
C ARG A 749 -31.96 43.50 6.05
N VAL A 750 -31.57 44.60 6.70
CA VAL A 750 -32.45 45.21 7.70
C VAL A 750 -33.72 45.58 6.95
N THR A 751 -34.81 44.92 7.31
CA THR A 751 -36.13 45.24 6.77
C THR A 751 -36.46 46.65 7.26
N PRO A 752 -36.79 47.60 6.38
CA PRO A 752 -37.22 48.90 6.85
C PRO A 752 -38.53 48.70 7.62
N SER A 753 -38.53 49.08 8.90
CA SER A 753 -39.75 49.34 9.66
C SER A 753 -40.40 50.62 9.17
#